data_AF-A0A949P808-F1
#
_entry.id   AF-A0A949P808-F1
#
_cell.length_a   1.000
_cell.length_b   1.000
_cell.length_c   1.000
_cell.angle_alpha   90.00
_cell.angle_beta   90.00
_cell.angle_gamma   90.00
#
_symmetry.space_group_name_H-M   'P 1'
#
loop_
_entity.id
_entity.type
_entity.pdbx_description
1 polymer ?
#
loop_
_entity_poly.entity_id
_entity_poly.type
_entity_poly.pdbx_seq_one_letter_code
_entity_poly.pdbx_strand_id
1 'polypeptide(L)'
;MAIEERPLIALQSRQADARVASDALGRIRSKVDAFRLASDRLSLTSSFDRHVATVSNTTAVAATISGTSAIGSLSFTVDQLAQSHGLRSIGTVASDAIAVTSESVIAVAAGTRSIGIDMLRAGAGLGVGEIEMSVTQATAAANVSGSTALASSTTVDGFNELLDVTVNGVAHSLSLAFGTYDEAGLVSAVQDALDGSGVEATASLNNNGQIELATAREGSTADIQITGGNALGDLGLAVDASAHIGTDGIIDIDGTTTTVTLAEAGQAIAVDTGSGTLDATLSGGLRVGAADVSVVSTGDRSLSDVAAAITTAGAGVTAAAVLVDTNTWRLQLSATSIGEDGRIAIDDSVFSGIGGMVESSAARNAEITIGSGAGAYQVEASGNTFSEVVPGVTLTAKEVSTTQITVSVARDDATIADDVSNMISSINDLLADIKVQTRTDPTAGTSGALAGNATVRQLADQVGDALGSQVNGLTTSLPSDVGIERDRDGSFTFDRDVFLAAIAEDPSAVARLFGRGGTDTGDAVFAVADPDTMSGTYAIDVTTAASRASSALLFDGGAATASRIGIRIGSTTTTLDVQAGQSASQIVQNLNTVLAEAGLDVIAEIDGTGLRVRADDWGSAGDFELNLDVLGVGTWDAQAGTDVQGTIDGFIAAGSGRRLVLAATTDSPAAGLGVDIADGVSGVLGDVDYVPGIAARIVEITSSLTRTGTGVLVTAKEFAERRIEDFGDQIERLDDRLNLRETNMRRQWASLQTLLAGLQTQGDWLSSQLSSLSNNWAGN
;
A
#
# COMPACT_ATOMS: atom_id res chain seq x y z
N MET A 1 -25.88 -5.51 -70.03
CA MET A 1 -25.12 -4.90 -68.91
C MET A 1 -26.05 -4.37 -67.84
N ALA A 2 -26.69 -3.19 -67.97
CA ALA A 2 -27.53 -2.62 -66.90
C ALA A 2 -28.63 -3.52 -66.28
N ILE A 3 -29.35 -4.33 -67.08
CA ILE A 3 -30.36 -5.30 -66.54
C ILE A 3 -29.68 -6.47 -65.81
N GLU A 4 -28.48 -6.85 -66.27
CA GLU A 4 -27.71 -7.99 -65.78
C GLU A 4 -26.90 -7.66 -64.51
N GLU A 5 -26.68 -6.37 -64.24
CA GLU A 5 -26.09 -5.85 -63.01
C GLU A 5 -27.10 -5.76 -61.85
N ARG A 6 -28.41 -5.87 -62.09
CA ARG A 6 -29.42 -5.78 -61.00
C ARG A 6 -29.20 -6.77 -59.85
N PRO A 7 -28.81 -8.05 -60.07
CA PRO A 7 -28.48 -8.97 -58.99
C PRO A 7 -27.21 -8.57 -58.23
N LEU A 8 -26.24 -7.94 -58.89
CA LEU A 8 -25.01 -7.44 -58.27
C LEU A 8 -25.33 -6.28 -57.33
N ILE A 9 -26.11 -5.31 -57.79
CA ILE A 9 -26.59 -4.19 -56.99
C ILE A 9 -27.39 -4.68 -55.77
N ALA A 10 -28.23 -5.71 -55.94
CA ALA A 10 -28.98 -6.30 -54.84
C ALA A 10 -28.06 -6.99 -53.80
N LEU A 11 -26.99 -7.68 -54.24
CA LEU A 11 -26.00 -8.26 -53.33
C LEU A 11 -25.17 -7.19 -52.61
N GLN A 12 -24.74 -6.15 -53.33
CA GLN A 12 -24.04 -4.99 -52.74
C GLN A 12 -24.89 -4.31 -51.67
N SER A 13 -26.20 -4.13 -51.92
CA SER A 13 -27.14 -3.61 -50.93
C SER A 13 -27.22 -4.52 -49.70
N ARG A 14 -27.36 -5.83 -49.89
CA ARG A 14 -27.40 -6.79 -48.77
C ARG A 14 -26.10 -6.83 -47.97
N GLN A 15 -24.95 -6.67 -48.63
CA GLN A 15 -23.65 -6.59 -47.97
C GLN A 15 -23.54 -5.30 -47.14
N ALA A 16 -24.02 -4.17 -47.67
CA ALA A 16 -24.07 -2.92 -46.94
C ALA A 16 -24.98 -3.02 -45.70
N ASP A 17 -26.16 -3.61 -45.83
CA ASP A 17 -27.07 -3.85 -44.71
C ASP A 17 -26.44 -4.73 -43.62
N ALA A 18 -25.72 -5.80 -44.03
CA ALA A 18 -25.01 -6.68 -43.10
C ALA A 18 -23.85 -5.98 -42.37
N ARG A 19 -23.12 -5.07 -43.06
CA ARG A 19 -22.08 -4.23 -42.44
C ARG A 19 -22.68 -3.31 -41.37
N VAL A 20 -23.75 -2.61 -41.70
CA VAL A 20 -24.45 -1.71 -40.77
C VAL A 20 -24.96 -2.49 -39.53
N ALA A 21 -25.46 -3.71 -39.71
CA ALA A 21 -25.84 -4.59 -38.61
C ALA A 21 -24.64 -5.03 -37.74
N SER A 22 -23.51 -5.41 -38.36
CA SER A 22 -22.28 -5.77 -37.63
C SER A 22 -21.73 -4.60 -36.80
N ASP A 23 -21.71 -3.39 -37.38
CA ASP A 23 -21.28 -2.17 -36.70
C ASP A 23 -22.22 -1.82 -35.52
N ALA A 24 -23.53 -2.04 -35.68
CA ALA A 24 -24.50 -1.88 -34.61
C ALA A 24 -24.27 -2.90 -33.47
N LEU A 25 -24.01 -4.17 -33.78
CA LEU A 25 -23.65 -5.18 -32.76
C LEU A 25 -22.34 -4.84 -32.05
N GLY A 26 -21.34 -4.33 -32.79
CA GLY A 26 -20.09 -3.84 -32.21
C GLY A 26 -20.31 -2.71 -31.20
N ARG A 27 -21.13 -1.71 -31.56
CA ARG A 27 -21.50 -0.61 -30.65
C ARG A 27 -22.26 -1.08 -29.42
N ILE A 28 -23.24 -1.97 -29.58
CA ILE A 28 -23.98 -2.55 -28.45
C ILE A 28 -23.02 -3.31 -27.53
N ARG A 29 -22.11 -4.11 -28.08
CA ARG A 29 -21.08 -4.81 -27.28
C ARG A 29 -20.25 -3.83 -26.47
N SER A 30 -19.74 -2.76 -27.08
CA SER A 30 -18.97 -1.74 -26.37
C SER A 30 -19.78 -1.07 -25.24
N LYS A 31 -21.08 -0.84 -25.42
CA LYS A 31 -21.96 -0.31 -24.38
C LYS A 31 -22.24 -1.32 -23.27
N VAL A 32 -22.37 -2.61 -23.59
CA VAL A 32 -22.46 -3.69 -22.60
C VAL A 32 -21.17 -3.78 -21.78
N ASP A 33 -20.00 -3.67 -22.41
CA ASP A 33 -18.71 -3.67 -21.71
C ASP A 33 -18.55 -2.44 -20.80
N ALA A 34 -18.96 -1.26 -21.24
CA ALA A 34 -18.98 -0.05 -20.41
C ALA A 34 -19.89 -0.20 -19.19
N PHE A 35 -21.11 -0.74 -19.39
CA PHE A 35 -22.05 -1.01 -18.31
C PHE A 35 -21.53 -2.07 -17.33
N ARG A 36 -20.88 -3.12 -17.83
CA ARG A 36 -20.20 -4.13 -17.01
C ARG A 36 -19.13 -3.49 -16.13
N LEU A 37 -18.25 -2.66 -16.70
CA LEU A 37 -17.18 -1.99 -15.95
C LEU A 37 -17.72 -1.04 -14.89
N ALA A 38 -18.79 -0.29 -15.19
CA ALA A 38 -19.44 0.58 -14.20
C ALA A 38 -20.05 -0.23 -13.04
N SER A 39 -20.65 -1.38 -13.34
CA SER A 39 -21.25 -2.28 -12.33
C SER A 39 -20.18 -3.02 -11.53
N ASP A 40 -19.07 -3.41 -12.14
CA ASP A 40 -17.99 -4.15 -11.48
C ASP A 40 -17.36 -3.35 -10.33
N ARG A 41 -17.27 -2.02 -10.47
CA ARG A 41 -16.84 -1.10 -9.40
C ARG A 41 -17.69 -1.19 -8.14
N LEU A 42 -18.94 -1.62 -8.26
CA LEU A 42 -19.92 -1.77 -7.18
C LEU A 42 -20.19 -3.24 -6.83
N SER A 43 -19.52 -4.19 -7.50
CA SER A 43 -19.84 -5.61 -7.35
C SER A 43 -19.24 -6.25 -6.10
N LEU A 44 -18.38 -5.54 -5.36
CA LEU A 44 -17.81 -6.00 -4.09
C LEU A 44 -18.40 -5.22 -2.93
N THR A 45 -18.67 -5.89 -1.81
CA THR A 45 -19.13 -5.22 -0.58
C THR A 45 -18.07 -4.24 -0.05
N SER A 46 -16.78 -4.54 -0.22
CA SER A 46 -15.67 -3.64 0.13
C SER A 46 -15.61 -2.36 -0.73
N SER A 47 -16.21 -2.33 -1.92
CA SER A 47 -16.33 -1.10 -2.72
C SER A 47 -17.17 -0.02 -2.04
N PHE A 48 -17.97 -0.41 -1.05
CA PHE A 48 -18.79 0.47 -0.23
C PHE A 48 -18.07 0.90 1.05
N ASP A 49 -16.87 0.41 1.35
CA ASP A 49 -16.09 0.82 2.53
C ASP A 49 -15.00 1.83 2.18
N ARG A 50 -15.40 2.88 1.45
CA ARG A 50 -14.50 3.95 1.04
C ARG A 50 -14.49 5.08 2.06
N HIS A 51 -13.31 5.63 2.29
CA HIS A 51 -13.08 6.73 3.22
C HIS A 51 -12.40 7.89 2.50
N VAL A 52 -12.70 9.10 2.93
CA VAL A 52 -12.12 10.35 2.42
C VAL A 52 -11.66 11.22 3.59
N ALA A 53 -10.48 11.82 3.44
CA ALA A 53 -9.97 12.82 4.37
C ALA A 53 -10.27 14.21 3.82
N THR A 54 -10.89 15.05 4.65
CA THR A 54 -11.13 16.46 4.35
C THR A 54 -10.27 17.32 5.27
N VAL A 55 -9.64 18.34 4.72
CA VAL A 55 -8.72 19.22 5.47
C VAL A 55 -9.26 20.64 5.46
N SER A 56 -9.39 21.26 6.63
CA SER A 56 -9.92 22.63 6.74
C SER A 56 -9.03 23.69 6.09
N ASN A 57 -7.74 23.42 5.93
CA ASN A 57 -6.77 24.27 5.24
C ASN A 57 -5.82 23.43 4.35
N THR A 58 -6.15 23.33 3.07
CA THR A 58 -5.41 22.51 2.09
C THR A 58 -4.12 23.15 1.57
N THR A 59 -3.88 24.45 1.85
CA THR A 59 -2.61 25.12 1.51
C THR A 59 -1.54 24.78 2.53
N ALA A 60 -1.90 24.72 3.81
CA ALA A 60 -0.97 24.40 4.89
C ALA A 60 -0.71 22.89 5.04
N VAL A 61 -1.71 22.04 4.79
CA VAL A 61 -1.59 20.58 5.00
C VAL A 61 -2.30 19.80 3.89
N ALA A 62 -1.76 18.64 3.52
CA ALA A 62 -2.49 17.59 2.83
C ALA A 62 -2.69 16.39 3.74
N ALA A 63 -3.78 15.65 3.56
CA ALA A 63 -4.03 14.39 4.23
C ALA A 63 -4.32 13.31 3.19
N THR A 64 -3.75 12.13 3.39
CA THR A 64 -4.00 10.94 2.58
C THR A 64 -4.38 9.79 3.48
N ILE A 65 -5.29 8.94 3.00
CA ILE A 65 -5.74 7.75 3.73
C ILE A 65 -5.13 6.51 3.08
N SER A 66 -4.61 5.61 3.89
CA SER A 66 -4.23 4.25 3.53
C SER A 66 -5.11 3.24 4.30
N GLY A 67 -5.64 2.24 3.61
CA GLY A 67 -6.45 1.18 4.23
C GLY A 67 -7.80 1.65 4.80
N THR A 68 -8.33 0.89 5.76
CA THR A 68 -9.55 1.21 6.51
C THR A 68 -9.18 2.05 7.73
N SER A 69 -9.16 3.38 7.58
CA SER A 69 -8.85 4.28 8.69
C SER A 69 -10.07 4.53 9.58
N ALA A 70 -9.83 4.71 10.88
CA ALA A 70 -10.89 5.01 11.84
C ALA A 70 -11.56 6.36 11.51
N ILE A 71 -12.90 6.36 11.42
CA ILE A 71 -13.69 7.58 11.23
C ILE A 71 -13.48 8.51 12.42
N GLY A 72 -13.19 9.78 12.17
CA GLY A 72 -12.93 10.75 13.24
C GLY A 72 -12.40 12.08 12.73
N SER A 73 -12.15 13.00 13.67
CA SER A 73 -11.54 14.29 13.38
C SER A 73 -10.33 14.53 14.27
N LEU A 74 -9.23 14.98 13.68
CA LEU A 74 -8.03 15.38 14.37
C LEU A 74 -7.79 16.88 14.15
N SER A 75 -7.60 17.62 15.24
CA SER A 75 -7.31 19.06 15.18
C SER A 75 -5.91 19.34 15.72
N PHE A 76 -5.12 20.12 14.96
CA PHE A 76 -3.73 20.41 15.27
C PHE A 76 -3.26 21.75 14.69
N THR A 77 -2.10 22.24 15.13
CA THR A 77 -1.34 23.31 14.47
C THR A 77 -0.08 22.75 13.84
N VAL A 78 0.46 23.46 12.84
CA VAL A 78 1.79 23.15 12.28
C VAL A 78 2.74 24.19 12.83
N ASP A 79 3.59 23.79 13.76
CA ASP A 79 4.41 24.71 14.55
C ASP A 79 5.75 24.99 13.85
N GLN A 80 6.34 23.95 13.26
CA GLN A 80 7.49 24.10 12.36
C GLN A 80 7.52 23.05 11.25
N LEU A 81 8.25 23.36 10.18
CA LEU A 81 8.58 22.42 9.12
C LEU A 81 9.98 21.87 9.32
N ALA A 82 10.21 20.66 8.81
CA ALA A 82 11.53 20.07 8.77
C ALA A 82 12.46 20.92 7.88
N GLN A 83 13.68 21.16 8.35
CA GLN A 83 14.70 21.97 7.68
C GLN A 83 16.00 21.17 7.54
N SER A 84 16.75 21.43 6.47
CA SER A 84 18.08 20.83 6.28
C SER A 84 19.16 21.62 7.01
N HIS A 85 20.17 20.90 7.48
CA HIS A 85 21.35 21.49 8.11
C HIS A 85 22.22 22.20 7.06
N GLY A 86 22.71 23.38 7.41
CA GLY A 86 23.66 24.12 6.58
C GLY A 86 24.75 24.76 7.43
N LEU A 87 26.00 24.56 7.04
CA LEU A 87 27.18 25.15 7.68
C LEU A 87 27.86 26.13 6.73
N ARG A 88 28.48 27.18 7.26
CA ARG A 88 29.37 28.06 6.49
C ARG A 88 30.64 28.38 7.26
N SER A 89 31.72 28.70 6.56
CA SER A 89 32.95 29.15 7.20
C SER A 89 32.74 30.47 7.94
N ILE A 90 33.39 30.64 9.10
CA ILE A 90 33.37 31.90 9.87
C ILE A 90 34.13 32.98 9.11
N GLY A 91 35.37 32.66 8.73
CA GLY A 91 36.27 33.49 7.95
C GLY A 91 36.09 33.35 6.43
N THR A 92 36.92 34.08 5.69
CA THR A 92 36.91 34.18 4.23
C THR A 92 38.32 34.07 3.67
N VAL A 93 38.44 33.63 2.42
CA VAL A 93 39.72 33.61 1.68
C VAL A 93 39.67 34.49 0.43
N ALA A 94 40.85 34.92 -0.04
CA ALA A 94 40.96 35.85 -1.16
C ALA A 94 40.61 35.24 -2.53
N SER A 95 40.74 33.92 -2.66
CA SER A 95 40.43 33.12 -3.84
C SER A 95 40.09 31.70 -3.40
N ASP A 96 39.30 31.00 -4.21
CA ASP A 96 38.99 29.57 -4.10
C ASP A 96 40.22 28.64 -4.17
N ALA A 97 41.35 29.10 -4.71
CA ALA A 97 42.61 28.35 -4.75
C ALA A 97 43.42 28.39 -3.43
N ILE A 98 42.93 29.09 -2.39
CA ILE A 98 43.63 29.19 -1.10
C ILE A 98 43.33 27.98 -0.23
N ALA A 99 44.37 27.42 0.39
CA ALA A 99 44.23 26.30 1.31
C ALA A 99 43.39 26.64 2.55
N VAL A 100 42.42 25.79 2.90
CA VAL A 100 41.44 26.04 3.99
C VAL A 100 41.54 25.05 5.16
N THR A 101 42.32 23.99 5.01
CA THR A 101 42.56 22.95 6.03
C THR A 101 44.01 22.51 6.01
N SER A 102 44.52 22.01 7.14
CA SER A 102 45.81 21.30 7.21
C SER A 102 45.68 19.79 7.00
N GLU A 103 44.47 19.25 7.21
CA GLU A 103 44.21 17.82 7.09
C GLU A 103 44.42 17.34 5.65
N SER A 104 44.90 16.11 5.47
CA SER A 104 44.95 15.47 4.14
C SER A 104 43.67 14.70 3.83
N VAL A 105 42.94 14.30 4.87
CA VAL A 105 41.69 13.54 4.78
C VAL A 105 40.68 14.09 5.77
N ILE A 106 39.41 14.09 5.40
CA ILE A 106 38.30 14.55 6.24
C ILE A 106 37.19 13.49 6.17
N ALA A 107 36.61 13.15 7.33
CA ALA A 107 35.41 12.33 7.39
C ALA A 107 34.18 13.25 7.34
N VAL A 108 33.20 12.90 6.51
CA VAL A 108 31.96 13.65 6.35
C VAL A 108 30.80 12.68 6.12
N ALA A 109 29.67 12.99 6.75
CA ALA A 109 28.41 12.29 6.54
C ALA A 109 27.23 13.23 6.84
N ALA A 110 26.03 12.81 6.44
CA ALA A 110 24.76 13.26 6.98
C ALA A 110 23.91 12.01 7.28
N GLY A 111 22.97 12.07 8.22
CA GLY A 111 22.17 10.90 8.60
C GLY A 111 22.64 10.18 9.85
N THR A 112 23.89 10.41 10.31
CA THR A 112 24.52 9.63 11.39
C THR A 112 23.88 9.87 12.76
N ARG A 113 23.10 10.94 12.91
CA ARG A 113 22.37 11.23 14.15
C ARG A 113 21.27 10.20 14.42
N SER A 114 20.73 9.55 13.38
CA SER A 114 19.76 8.45 13.49
C SER A 114 20.33 7.21 14.20
N ILE A 115 21.66 7.02 14.17
CA ILE A 115 22.38 5.95 14.88
C ILE A 115 23.07 6.44 16.16
N GLY A 116 22.84 7.68 16.58
CA GLY A 116 23.40 8.25 17.81
C GLY A 116 24.75 8.97 17.64
N ILE A 117 25.16 9.32 16.42
CA ILE A 117 26.45 9.98 16.14
C ILE A 117 26.23 11.42 15.65
N ASP A 118 26.79 12.40 16.37
CA ASP A 118 26.65 13.82 16.08
C ASP A 118 27.78 14.40 15.21
N MET A 119 29.02 13.94 15.43
CA MET A 119 30.20 14.47 14.74
C MET A 119 31.18 13.34 14.41
N LEU A 120 31.92 13.51 13.30
CA LEU A 120 32.91 12.57 12.81
C LEU A 120 34.22 13.27 12.45
N ARG A 121 35.35 12.60 12.74
CA ARG A 121 36.69 13.02 12.36
C ARG A 121 37.51 11.82 11.88
N ALA A 122 38.24 11.99 10.78
CA ALA A 122 39.21 10.99 10.36
C ALA A 122 40.34 10.90 11.40
N GLY A 123 40.46 9.74 12.05
CA GLY A 123 41.45 9.47 13.08
C GLY A 123 42.76 8.93 12.51
N ALA A 124 43.59 8.35 13.37
CA ALA A 124 44.93 7.92 13.01
C ALA A 124 44.91 6.74 12.02
N GLY A 125 45.67 6.85 10.93
CA GLY A 125 45.85 5.77 9.96
C GLY A 125 44.70 5.59 8.96
N LEU A 126 43.60 6.33 9.10
CA LEU A 126 42.43 6.17 8.23
C LEU A 126 42.69 6.70 6.81
N GLY A 127 42.43 5.86 5.82
CA GLY A 127 42.57 6.17 4.39
C GLY A 127 41.31 6.78 3.77
N VAL A 128 41.41 7.19 2.51
CA VAL A 128 40.26 7.66 1.71
C VAL A 128 39.38 6.46 1.35
N GLY A 129 38.06 6.60 1.50
CA GLY A 129 37.11 5.53 1.19
C GLY A 129 35.70 5.82 1.72
N GLU A 130 34.78 4.92 1.43
CA GLU A 130 33.45 4.87 2.05
C GLU A 130 33.47 3.83 3.17
N ILE A 131 32.75 4.12 4.24
CA ILE A 131 32.63 3.29 5.44
C ILE A 131 31.14 3.16 5.72
N GLU A 132 30.62 1.93 5.69
CA GLU A 132 29.29 1.63 6.21
C GLU A 132 29.41 1.41 7.72
N MET A 133 28.89 2.34 8.51
CA MET A 133 28.84 2.21 9.96
C MET A 133 27.51 1.61 10.37
N SER A 134 27.51 0.44 10.99
CA SER A 134 26.30 -0.23 11.47
C SER A 134 26.29 -0.32 12.99
N VAL A 135 25.24 0.17 13.64
CA VAL A 135 24.96 -0.13 15.05
C VAL A 135 24.16 -1.41 15.10
N THR A 136 24.78 -2.49 15.57
CA THR A 136 24.16 -3.83 15.65
C THR A 136 23.49 -4.09 16.99
N GLN A 137 23.82 -3.29 18.01
CA GLN A 137 23.17 -3.30 19.31
C GLN A 137 23.06 -1.86 19.83
N ALA A 138 21.85 -1.42 20.15
CA ALA A 138 21.62 -0.11 20.78
C ALA A 138 22.16 -0.11 22.22
N THR A 139 22.55 1.08 22.69
CA THR A 139 22.75 1.27 24.13
C THR A 139 21.40 1.38 24.84
N ALA A 140 21.37 1.02 26.13
CA ALA A 140 20.21 1.25 26.98
C ALA A 140 20.63 1.78 28.35
N ALA A 141 19.78 2.63 28.93
CA ALA A 141 19.92 3.10 30.30
C ALA A 141 19.80 1.96 31.31
N ALA A 142 20.39 2.13 32.49
CA ALA A 142 20.04 1.29 33.63
C ALA A 142 18.67 1.72 34.14
N ASN A 143 17.73 0.78 34.28
CA ASN A 143 16.38 1.08 34.74
C ASN A 143 15.96 0.22 35.93
N VAL A 144 15.02 0.75 36.71
CA VAL A 144 14.31 0.03 37.75
C VAL A 144 12.82 0.38 37.68
N SER A 145 11.97 -0.64 37.68
CA SER A 145 10.52 -0.47 37.55
C SER A 145 9.78 -0.89 38.82
N GLY A 146 8.70 -0.19 39.10
CA GLY A 146 7.73 -0.56 40.12
C GLY A 146 7.09 -1.92 39.82
N SER A 147 6.77 -2.64 40.87
CA SER A 147 6.09 -3.95 40.80
C SER A 147 4.57 -3.83 40.65
N THR A 148 4.00 -2.65 40.92
CA THR A 148 2.56 -2.37 40.87
C THR A 148 2.28 -1.05 40.18
N ALA A 149 1.13 -0.96 39.49
CA ALA A 149 0.67 0.31 38.93
C ALA A 149 0.50 1.35 40.04
N LEU A 150 0.79 2.62 39.72
CA LEU A 150 0.53 3.73 40.63
C LEU A 150 -0.97 3.84 40.91
N ALA A 151 -1.32 4.32 42.11
CA ALA A 151 -2.72 4.56 42.43
C ALA A 151 -3.23 5.80 41.68
N SER A 152 -4.48 5.75 41.21
CA SER A 152 -5.18 6.90 40.60
C SER A 152 -5.15 8.20 41.42
N SER A 153 -4.90 8.11 42.73
CA SER A 153 -4.59 9.23 43.58
C SER A 153 -3.66 8.80 44.72
N THR A 154 -2.56 9.53 44.89
CA THR A 154 -1.56 9.29 45.94
C THR A 154 -1.31 10.58 46.71
N THR A 155 -1.42 10.53 48.04
CA THR A 155 -1.09 11.67 48.92
C THR A 155 0.33 11.49 49.47
N VAL A 156 1.22 12.44 49.18
CA VAL A 156 2.58 12.52 49.74
C VAL A 156 2.57 13.46 50.95
N ASP A 157 3.02 12.97 52.09
CA ASP A 157 3.12 13.66 53.37
C ASP A 157 4.35 13.19 54.19
N GLY A 158 4.40 13.59 55.46
CA GLY A 158 5.43 13.25 56.45
C GLY A 158 5.82 11.76 56.56
N PHE A 159 5.00 10.84 56.05
CA PHE A 159 5.19 9.41 56.19
C PHE A 159 5.74 8.73 54.93
N ASN A 160 5.69 9.36 53.76
CA ASN A 160 6.02 8.76 52.46
C ASN A 160 6.71 9.75 51.48
N GLU A 161 7.56 10.63 52.01
CA GLU A 161 8.23 11.70 51.27
C GLU A 161 9.65 11.38 50.77
N LEU A 162 10.31 10.31 51.25
CA LEU A 162 11.72 10.01 50.98
C LEU A 162 11.89 8.80 50.08
N LEU A 163 12.76 8.94 49.08
CA LEU A 163 13.23 7.86 48.19
C LEU A 163 14.76 7.88 48.14
N ASP A 164 15.40 6.81 48.59
CA ASP A 164 16.87 6.70 48.60
C ASP A 164 17.35 5.87 47.40
N VAL A 165 18.20 6.45 46.55
CA VAL A 165 18.71 5.82 45.34
C VAL A 165 20.22 5.97 45.22
N THR A 166 20.88 5.00 44.60
CA THR A 166 22.23 5.16 44.06
C THR A 166 22.12 5.25 42.55
N VAL A 167 22.71 6.27 41.95
CA VAL A 167 22.77 6.46 40.50
C VAL A 167 24.21 6.71 40.10
N ASN A 168 24.72 5.93 39.14
CA ASN A 168 26.11 6.01 38.66
C ASN A 168 27.13 5.95 39.82
N GLY A 169 26.87 5.08 40.80
CA GLY A 169 27.69 4.95 42.02
C GLY A 169 27.57 6.08 43.06
N VAL A 170 26.69 7.07 42.87
CA VAL A 170 26.47 8.18 43.82
C VAL A 170 25.14 8.01 44.55
N ALA A 171 25.16 8.06 45.89
CA ALA A 171 23.97 7.93 46.71
C ALA A 171 23.23 9.27 46.90
N HIS A 172 21.90 9.24 46.76
CA HIS A 172 21.00 10.37 46.89
C HIS A 172 19.80 10.00 47.78
N SER A 173 19.27 11.00 48.50
CA SER A 173 18.03 10.90 49.25
C SER A 173 17.09 11.98 48.73
N LEU A 174 16.07 11.55 47.99
CA LEU A 174 15.14 12.40 47.25
C LEU A 174 13.96 12.72 48.15
N SER A 175 13.61 14.00 48.26
CA SER A 175 12.43 14.46 49.01
C SER A 175 11.33 14.86 48.05
N LEU A 176 10.23 14.12 48.05
CA LEU A 176 9.02 14.42 47.30
C LEU A 176 8.26 15.57 47.96
N ALA A 177 7.69 16.46 47.16
CA ALA A 177 6.89 17.58 47.66
C ALA A 177 5.55 17.08 48.23
N PHE A 178 5.05 17.76 49.27
CA PHE A 178 3.76 17.39 49.87
C PHE A 178 2.63 17.77 48.94
N GLY A 179 1.70 16.84 48.76
CA GLY A 179 0.61 17.05 47.82
C GLY A 179 -0.28 15.82 47.67
N THR A 180 -1.33 15.97 46.90
CA THR A 180 -2.11 14.84 46.39
C THR A 180 -2.00 14.87 44.88
N TYR A 181 -1.51 13.78 44.33
CA TYR A 181 -1.13 13.65 42.95
C TYR A 181 -2.00 12.59 42.28
N ASP A 182 -2.33 12.80 41.00
CA ASP A 182 -2.65 11.70 40.10
C ASP A 182 -1.35 11.02 39.64
N GLU A 183 -1.46 9.97 38.81
CA GLU A 183 -0.30 9.18 38.38
C GLU A 183 0.76 10.05 37.68
N ALA A 184 0.34 10.91 36.75
CA ALA A 184 1.23 11.82 36.02
C ALA A 184 1.86 12.86 36.96
N GLY A 185 1.07 13.46 37.85
CA GLY A 185 1.58 14.42 38.82
C GLY A 185 2.58 13.82 39.80
N LEU A 186 2.44 12.54 40.17
CA LEU A 186 3.36 11.86 41.08
C LEU A 186 4.70 11.60 40.37
N VAL A 187 4.66 11.18 39.11
CA VAL A 187 5.86 11.00 38.28
C VAL A 187 6.60 12.33 38.13
N SER A 188 5.88 13.43 37.87
CA SER A 188 6.47 14.77 37.85
C SER A 188 7.09 15.15 39.19
N ALA A 189 6.44 14.84 40.32
CA ALA A 189 7.00 15.12 41.65
C ALA A 189 8.29 14.32 41.93
N VAL A 190 8.39 13.09 41.42
CA VAL A 190 9.63 12.29 41.49
C VAL A 190 10.71 12.88 40.57
N GLN A 191 10.35 13.30 39.35
CA GLN A 191 11.28 13.98 38.45
C GLN A 191 11.82 15.28 39.06
N ASP A 192 10.94 16.11 39.63
CA ASP A 192 11.34 17.35 40.31
C ASP A 192 12.31 17.08 41.47
N ALA A 193 12.13 15.98 42.20
CA ALA A 193 13.02 15.58 43.29
C ALA A 193 14.39 15.09 42.78
N LEU A 194 14.43 14.38 41.65
CA LEU A 194 15.66 13.99 40.94
C LEU A 194 16.43 15.23 40.48
N ASP A 195 15.76 16.14 39.76
CA ASP A 195 16.32 17.39 39.24
C ASP A 195 16.83 18.29 40.37
N GLY A 196 16.02 18.45 41.43
CA GLY A 196 16.37 19.25 42.61
C GLY A 196 17.55 18.69 43.40
N SER A 197 17.83 17.39 43.27
CA SER A 197 18.95 16.70 43.89
C SER A 197 20.16 16.53 42.96
N GLY A 198 20.06 17.01 41.72
CA GLY A 198 21.11 16.90 40.70
C GLY A 198 21.38 15.46 40.24
N VAL A 199 20.38 14.58 40.33
CA VAL A 199 20.48 13.20 39.88
C VAL A 199 20.24 13.13 38.38
N GLU A 200 21.18 12.56 37.63
CA GLU A 200 21.05 12.33 36.20
C GLU A 200 20.23 11.07 35.92
N ALA A 201 18.93 11.13 36.25
CA ALA A 201 17.96 10.07 35.99
C ALA A 201 16.59 10.67 35.65
N THR A 202 15.76 9.88 34.98
CA THR A 202 14.40 10.23 34.60
C THR A 202 13.39 9.35 35.31
N ALA A 203 12.21 9.89 35.58
CA ALA A 203 11.04 9.17 36.06
C ALA A 203 9.95 9.16 34.98
N SER A 204 9.40 7.98 34.69
CA SER A 204 8.34 7.78 33.70
C SER A 204 7.31 6.74 34.17
N LEU A 205 6.25 6.55 33.38
CA LEU A 205 5.32 5.43 33.51
C LEU A 205 5.52 4.48 32.34
N ASN A 206 5.57 3.19 32.63
CA ASN A 206 5.50 2.16 31.60
C ASN A 206 4.04 1.89 31.19
N ASN A 207 3.85 1.03 30.18
CA ASN A 207 2.53 0.69 29.64
C ASN A 207 1.57 0.01 30.65
N ASN A 208 2.09 -0.44 31.79
CA ASN A 208 1.31 -1.03 32.88
C ASN A 208 0.97 -0.02 33.99
N GLY A 209 1.29 1.26 33.81
CA GLY A 209 1.09 2.30 34.82
C GLY A 209 2.05 2.19 36.01
N GLN A 210 3.15 1.44 35.87
CA GLN A 210 4.18 1.33 36.92
C GLN A 210 5.20 2.45 36.72
N ILE A 211 5.71 3.02 37.82
CA ILE A 211 6.80 3.99 37.74
C ILE A 211 8.08 3.30 37.26
N GLU A 212 8.84 3.96 36.42
CA GLU A 212 10.16 3.54 35.97
C GLU A 212 11.16 4.66 36.22
N LEU A 213 12.29 4.33 36.84
CA LEU A 213 13.43 5.23 36.97
C LEU A 213 14.54 4.74 36.07
N ALA A 214 15.07 5.61 35.20
CA ALA A 214 16.14 5.27 34.27
C ALA A 214 17.29 6.27 34.37
N THR A 215 18.53 5.81 34.22
CA THR A 215 19.69 6.71 34.15
C THR A 215 19.65 7.57 32.88
N ALA A 216 20.13 8.81 32.95
CA ALA A 216 20.24 9.66 31.76
C ALA A 216 21.37 9.20 30.81
N ARG A 217 22.34 8.44 31.34
CA ARG A 217 23.45 7.84 30.61
C ARG A 217 23.08 6.40 30.24
N GLU A 218 23.53 5.93 29.09
CA GLU A 218 23.29 4.55 28.62
C GLU A 218 24.61 3.74 28.61
N GLY A 219 24.52 2.41 28.63
CA GLY A 219 25.68 1.50 28.66
C GLY A 219 25.92 0.83 30.03
N SER A 220 26.79 -0.18 30.08
CA SER A 220 27.09 -0.95 31.30
C SER A 220 27.81 -0.17 32.39
N THR A 221 28.28 1.04 32.09
CA THR A 221 28.82 1.97 33.09
C THR A 221 27.74 2.77 33.80
N ALA A 222 26.51 2.77 33.29
CA ALA A 222 25.36 3.33 33.96
C ALA A 222 24.78 2.30 34.93
N ASP A 223 24.50 2.74 36.17
CA ASP A 223 23.89 1.91 37.20
C ASP A 223 22.84 2.68 37.99
N ILE A 224 21.76 1.98 38.40
CA ILE A 224 20.75 2.51 39.31
C ILE A 224 20.38 1.45 40.34
N GLN A 225 20.23 1.88 41.59
CA GLN A 225 19.82 1.00 42.69
C GLN A 225 18.89 1.73 43.65
N ILE A 226 17.72 1.15 43.92
CA ILE A 226 16.87 1.58 45.03
C ILE A 226 17.48 1.06 46.34
N THR A 227 17.83 1.98 47.23
CA THR A 227 18.52 1.64 48.49
C THR A 227 17.66 1.80 49.73
N GLY A 228 16.53 2.53 49.64
CA GLY A 228 15.67 2.81 50.79
C GLY A 228 14.63 3.89 50.51
N GLY A 229 14.13 4.49 51.59
CA GLY A 229 13.05 5.49 51.56
C GLY A 229 11.72 4.97 52.10
N ASN A 230 10.88 5.90 52.56
CA ASN A 230 9.52 5.60 53.04
C ASN A 230 8.44 5.77 51.95
N ALA A 231 8.79 6.34 50.78
CA ALA A 231 7.91 6.47 49.62
C ALA A 231 7.76 5.18 48.79
N LEU A 232 8.59 4.15 49.05
CA LEU A 232 8.69 2.94 48.21
C LEU A 232 7.34 2.23 47.98
N GLY A 233 6.51 2.13 49.03
CA GLY A 233 5.22 1.45 48.94
C GLY A 233 4.25 2.13 47.98
N ASP A 234 4.18 3.46 48.01
CA ASP A 234 3.28 4.24 47.16
C ASP A 234 3.79 4.34 45.71
N LEU A 235 5.10 4.21 45.51
CA LEU A 235 5.74 4.12 44.20
C LEU A 235 5.75 2.69 43.64
N GLY A 236 5.31 1.68 44.40
CA GLY A 236 5.38 0.27 43.99
C GLY A 236 6.81 -0.28 43.90
N LEU A 237 7.80 0.43 44.44
CA LEU A 237 9.22 0.08 44.40
C LEU A 237 9.62 -0.75 45.63
N ALA A 238 10.76 -1.42 45.55
CA ALA A 238 11.35 -2.16 46.65
C ALA A 238 12.86 -1.90 46.70
N VAL A 239 13.50 -2.19 47.84
CA VAL A 239 14.96 -2.11 47.96
C VAL A 239 15.58 -3.20 47.10
N ASP A 240 16.52 -2.80 46.25
CA ASP A 240 17.18 -3.69 45.31
C ASP A 240 18.30 -4.49 45.97
N ALA A 241 18.38 -5.78 45.64
CA ALA A 241 19.45 -6.66 46.10
C ALA A 241 20.81 -6.32 45.47
N SER A 242 20.81 -5.72 44.28
CA SER A 242 22.00 -5.30 43.53
C SER A 242 21.61 -4.20 42.56
N ALA A 243 22.58 -3.40 42.11
CA ALA A 243 22.33 -2.36 41.12
C ALA A 243 21.89 -2.95 39.77
N HIS A 244 20.92 -2.29 39.15
CA HIS A 244 20.55 -2.49 37.75
C HIS A 244 21.59 -1.81 36.88
N ILE A 245 21.94 -2.42 35.75
CA ILE A 245 23.03 -1.97 34.87
C ILE A 245 22.47 -1.78 33.46
N GLY A 246 22.92 -0.75 32.76
CA GLY A 246 22.53 -0.48 31.37
C GLY A 246 23.15 -1.48 30.38
N THR A 247 22.71 -1.40 29.13
CA THR A 247 23.18 -2.29 28.05
C THR A 247 24.18 -1.56 27.16
N ASP A 248 25.33 -2.18 26.89
CA ASP A 248 26.36 -1.67 25.98
C ASP A 248 25.86 -1.60 24.54
N GLY A 249 26.39 -0.65 23.77
CA GLY A 249 26.16 -0.58 22.32
C GLY A 249 27.28 -1.26 21.55
N ILE A 250 26.96 -1.72 20.34
CA ILE A 250 27.94 -2.33 19.43
C ILE A 250 27.87 -1.63 18.09
N ILE A 251 28.99 -1.03 17.69
CA ILE A 251 29.22 -0.52 16.34
C ILE A 251 30.03 -1.57 15.59
N ASP A 252 29.59 -1.95 14.40
CA ASP A 252 30.28 -2.82 13.45
C ASP A 252 30.63 -2.04 12.19
N ILE A 253 31.89 -2.12 11.80
CA ILE A 253 32.42 -1.60 10.53
C ILE A 253 33.18 -2.74 9.87
N ASP A 254 32.67 -3.24 8.74
CA ASP A 254 33.29 -4.32 7.95
C ASP A 254 33.68 -5.57 8.77
N GLY A 255 32.90 -5.91 9.80
CA GLY A 255 33.15 -7.04 10.70
C GLY A 255 34.08 -6.74 11.87
N THR A 256 34.54 -5.49 12.01
CA THR A 256 35.31 -5.00 13.15
C THR A 256 34.36 -4.32 14.13
N THR A 257 34.23 -4.90 15.33
CA THR A 257 33.28 -4.42 16.34
C THR A 257 33.95 -3.52 17.38
N THR A 258 33.27 -2.42 17.72
CA THR A 258 33.61 -1.51 18.81
C THR A 258 32.48 -1.51 19.83
N THR A 259 32.78 -1.87 21.08
CA THR A 259 31.80 -1.83 22.18
C THR A 259 31.81 -0.46 22.85
N VAL A 260 30.64 0.15 22.97
CA VAL A 260 30.43 1.43 23.65
C VAL A 260 29.78 1.16 25.00
N THR A 261 30.56 1.27 26.07
CA THR A 261 30.13 0.98 27.44
C THR A 261 29.55 2.18 28.19
N LEU A 262 29.72 3.37 27.60
CA LEU A 262 29.20 4.63 28.08
C LEU A 262 28.74 5.46 26.88
N ALA A 263 27.45 5.77 26.84
CA ALA A 263 26.88 6.66 25.85
C ALA A 263 26.17 7.83 26.53
N GLU A 264 26.65 9.04 26.22
CA GLU A 264 26.11 10.32 26.65
C GLU A 264 26.41 11.37 25.58
N ALA A 265 25.58 12.42 25.52
CA ALA A 265 25.73 13.46 24.52
C ALA A 265 27.09 14.16 24.66
N GLY A 266 27.83 14.29 23.56
CA GLY A 266 29.17 14.88 23.53
C GLY A 266 30.31 13.91 23.87
N GLN A 267 30.01 12.65 24.17
CA GLN A 267 31.04 11.65 24.45
C GLN A 267 31.84 11.33 23.18
N ALA A 268 33.16 11.43 23.26
CA ALA A 268 34.05 11.05 22.17
C ALA A 268 34.43 9.57 22.26
N ILE A 269 34.32 8.87 21.14
CA ILE A 269 34.72 7.46 20.98
C ILE A 269 35.65 7.33 19.78
N ALA A 270 36.55 6.35 19.83
CA ALA A 270 37.37 5.94 18.70
C ALA A 270 36.84 4.61 18.18
N VAL A 271 36.31 4.60 16.96
CA VAL A 271 35.79 3.39 16.31
C VAL A 271 36.89 2.78 15.45
N ASP A 272 37.20 1.51 15.69
CA ASP A 272 38.19 0.78 14.90
C ASP A 272 37.57 0.35 13.56
N THR A 273 38.19 0.76 12.45
CA THR A 273 37.76 0.40 11.10
C THR A 273 38.57 -0.76 10.51
N GLY A 274 39.47 -1.37 11.30
CA GLY A 274 40.45 -2.37 10.87
C GLY A 274 41.63 -1.81 10.09
N SER A 275 41.50 -0.62 9.50
CA SER A 275 42.54 0.10 8.74
C SER A 275 43.05 1.37 9.42
N GLY A 276 42.31 1.88 10.40
CA GLY A 276 42.61 3.07 11.19
C GLY A 276 41.50 3.33 12.21
N THR A 277 41.46 4.53 12.79
CA THR A 277 40.35 4.94 13.67
C THR A 277 39.46 5.99 13.01
N LEU A 278 38.17 5.88 13.24
CA LEU A 278 37.18 6.92 12.98
C LEU A 278 36.76 7.49 14.34
N ASP A 279 37.12 8.74 14.61
CA ASP A 279 36.76 9.38 15.87
C ASP A 279 35.33 9.93 15.72
N ALA A 280 34.43 9.53 16.62
CA ALA A 280 33.03 9.92 16.59
C ALA A 280 32.64 10.59 17.91
N THR A 281 31.73 11.56 17.85
CA THR A 281 31.11 12.15 19.03
C THR A 281 29.65 11.75 19.07
N LEU A 282 29.20 11.20 20.20
CA LEU A 282 27.83 10.72 20.36
C LEU A 282 26.84 11.88 20.52
N SER A 283 25.65 11.76 19.93
CA SER A 283 24.51 12.66 20.18
C SER A 283 23.73 12.29 21.46
N GLY A 284 24.02 11.12 22.03
CA GLY A 284 23.32 10.51 23.16
C GLY A 284 23.59 9.01 23.16
N GLY A 285 22.53 8.21 23.32
CA GLY A 285 22.58 6.76 23.12
C GLY A 285 22.72 6.34 21.66
N LEU A 286 23.32 5.18 21.42
CA LEU A 286 23.33 4.52 20.11
C LEU A 286 21.97 3.90 19.81
N ARG A 287 21.57 3.92 18.53
CA ARG A 287 20.33 3.32 18.03
C ARG A 287 20.67 2.39 16.88
N VAL A 288 20.00 1.24 16.81
CA VAL A 288 20.23 0.25 15.75
C VAL A 288 19.92 0.87 14.39
N GLY A 289 20.84 0.69 13.44
CA GLY A 289 20.73 1.27 12.11
C GLY A 289 22.09 1.34 11.43
N ALA A 290 22.12 1.86 10.20
CA ALA A 290 23.35 2.04 9.45
C ALA A 290 23.44 3.46 8.87
N ALA A 291 24.66 3.98 8.74
CA ALA A 291 24.94 5.24 8.09
C ALA A 291 26.24 5.17 7.30
N ASP A 292 26.22 5.76 6.10
CA ASP A 292 27.41 5.87 5.25
C ASP A 292 28.26 7.06 5.67
N VAL A 293 29.56 6.81 5.84
CA VAL A 293 30.57 7.82 6.14
C VAL A 293 31.58 7.85 5.00
N SER A 294 31.81 9.03 4.43
CA SER A 294 32.85 9.20 3.42
C SER A 294 34.08 9.86 4.02
N VAL A 295 35.23 9.22 3.84
CA VAL A 295 36.55 9.78 4.14
C VAL A 295 37.15 10.27 2.83
N VAL A 296 37.28 11.59 2.68
CA VAL A 296 37.65 12.23 1.42
C VAL A 296 39.07 12.79 1.46
N SER A 297 39.79 12.74 0.33
CA SER A 297 41.05 13.47 0.17
C SER A 297 40.77 14.94 -0.05
N THR A 298 41.50 15.81 0.65
CA THR A 298 41.37 17.26 0.50
C THR A 298 42.19 17.82 -0.68
N GLY A 299 42.85 16.98 -1.48
CA GLY A 299 43.64 17.40 -2.63
C GLY A 299 44.78 18.35 -2.27
N ASP A 300 44.86 19.50 -2.96
CA ASP A 300 45.80 20.57 -2.64
C ASP A 300 45.40 21.41 -1.41
N ARG A 301 44.28 21.05 -0.77
CA ARG A 301 43.62 21.69 0.38
C ARG A 301 42.94 23.02 0.06
N SER A 302 42.91 23.43 -1.20
CA SER A 302 42.20 24.64 -1.63
C SER A 302 40.71 24.56 -1.32
N LEU A 303 40.09 25.73 -1.17
CA LEU A 303 38.64 25.83 -0.97
C LEU A 303 37.87 25.09 -2.07
N SER A 304 38.30 25.23 -3.33
CA SER A 304 37.69 24.54 -4.47
C SER A 304 37.85 23.03 -4.40
N ASP A 305 39.04 22.51 -4.10
CA ASP A 305 39.29 21.07 -4.05
C ASP A 305 38.54 20.42 -2.88
N VAL A 306 38.54 21.07 -1.72
CA VAL A 306 37.78 20.59 -0.54
C VAL A 306 36.28 20.55 -0.83
N ALA A 307 35.71 21.61 -1.42
CA ALA A 307 34.29 21.65 -1.76
C ALA A 307 33.93 20.58 -2.81
N ALA A 308 34.79 20.39 -3.82
CA ALA A 308 34.61 19.36 -4.84
C ALA A 308 34.71 17.95 -4.25
N ALA A 309 35.68 17.71 -3.35
CA ALA A 309 35.89 16.42 -2.70
C ALA A 309 34.67 16.00 -1.87
N ILE A 310 34.15 16.91 -1.01
CA ILE A 310 32.95 16.64 -0.20
C ILE A 310 31.74 16.36 -1.10
N THR A 311 31.51 17.19 -2.12
CA THR A 311 30.34 17.03 -3.00
C THR A 311 30.41 15.75 -3.83
N THR A 312 31.61 15.38 -4.30
CA THR A 312 31.80 14.18 -5.13
C THR A 312 31.65 12.89 -4.32
N ALA A 313 31.95 12.93 -3.02
CA ALA A 313 31.86 11.78 -2.14
C ALA A 313 30.43 11.28 -1.90
N GLY A 314 29.41 12.11 -2.13
CA GLY A 314 28.02 11.65 -2.08
C GLY A 314 27.49 11.31 -0.68
N ALA A 315 28.20 11.70 0.39
CA ALA A 315 27.90 11.39 1.80
C ALA A 315 26.64 12.09 2.38
N GLY A 316 25.64 12.39 1.56
CA GLY A 316 24.47 13.19 1.93
C GLY A 316 24.75 14.70 2.15
N VAL A 317 25.96 15.17 1.82
CA VAL A 317 26.40 16.56 1.99
C VAL A 317 26.86 17.15 0.66
N THR A 318 26.42 18.37 0.36
CA THR A 318 26.92 19.18 -0.76
C THR A 318 27.78 20.32 -0.23
N ALA A 319 28.87 20.65 -0.92
CA ALA A 319 29.75 21.75 -0.54
C ALA A 319 30.05 22.68 -1.72
N ALA A 320 30.22 23.96 -1.43
CA ALA A 320 30.48 24.97 -2.44
C ALA A 320 31.45 26.05 -1.94
N ALA A 321 32.32 26.51 -2.84
CA ALA A 321 33.03 27.77 -2.71
C ALA A 321 32.10 28.92 -3.17
N VAL A 322 31.70 29.79 -2.25
CA VAL A 322 30.75 30.87 -2.52
C VAL A 322 31.47 32.21 -2.53
N LEU A 323 31.45 32.91 -3.67
CA LEU A 323 31.93 34.29 -3.80
C LEU A 323 30.92 35.24 -3.13
N VAL A 324 31.31 35.88 -2.04
CA VAL A 324 30.45 36.81 -1.28
C VAL A 324 30.74 38.28 -1.56
N ASP A 325 31.94 38.58 -2.06
CA ASP A 325 32.36 39.88 -2.60
C ASP A 325 33.59 39.66 -3.50
N THR A 326 34.04 40.69 -4.21
CA THR A 326 35.26 40.69 -5.03
C THR A 326 36.44 40.14 -4.22
N ASN A 327 37.06 39.05 -4.70
CA ASN A 327 38.16 38.36 -4.01
C ASN A 327 37.83 37.97 -2.56
N THR A 328 36.59 37.58 -2.27
CA THR A 328 36.19 37.15 -0.93
C THR A 328 35.29 35.92 -1.06
N TRP A 329 35.79 34.77 -0.62
CA TRP A 329 35.13 33.47 -0.75
C TRP A 329 34.88 32.82 0.61
N ARG A 330 33.81 32.03 0.71
CA ARG A 330 33.46 31.19 1.87
C ARG A 330 33.26 29.74 1.46
N LEU A 331 33.49 28.83 2.40
CA LEU A 331 33.02 27.45 2.30
C LEU A 331 31.57 27.38 2.80
N GLN A 332 30.68 26.77 2.03
CA GLN A 332 29.32 26.46 2.46
C GLN A 332 29.06 24.96 2.28
N LEU A 333 28.52 24.32 3.30
CA LEU A 333 28.05 22.93 3.27
C LEU A 333 26.54 22.91 3.51
N SER A 334 25.83 22.05 2.79
CA SER A 334 24.39 21.85 2.94
C SER A 334 24.07 20.35 2.92
N ALA A 335 23.28 19.89 3.90
CA ALA A 335 22.72 18.57 3.88
C ALA A 335 21.71 18.42 2.73
N THR A 336 21.67 17.22 2.15
CA THR A 336 20.70 16.87 1.11
C THR A 336 19.36 16.42 1.67
N SER A 337 19.34 15.97 2.93
CA SER A 337 18.16 15.59 3.69
C SER A 337 17.73 16.71 4.66
N ILE A 338 16.43 16.77 4.94
CA ILE A 338 15.84 17.61 6.00
C ILE A 338 15.73 16.80 7.30
N GLY A 339 15.43 17.48 8.41
CA GLY A 339 15.32 16.82 9.71
C GLY A 339 16.60 16.87 10.53
N GLU A 340 16.48 16.60 11.82
CA GLU A 340 17.62 16.39 12.73
C GLU A 340 18.49 15.23 12.28
N ASP A 341 17.91 14.16 11.75
CA ASP A 341 18.67 13.02 11.24
C ASP A 341 19.59 13.44 10.08
N GLY A 342 19.13 14.37 9.23
CA GLY A 342 19.91 14.93 8.12
C GLY A 342 21.06 15.85 8.54
N ARG A 343 21.35 15.99 9.84
CA ARG A 343 22.44 16.84 10.33
C ARG A 343 23.79 16.36 9.79
N ILE A 344 24.54 17.30 9.22
CA ILE A 344 25.94 17.10 8.79
C ILE A 344 26.80 16.74 10.00
N ALA A 345 27.42 15.57 9.95
CA ALA A 345 28.45 15.12 10.89
C ALA A 345 29.84 15.36 10.29
N ILE A 346 30.53 16.37 10.84
CA ILE A 346 31.90 16.73 10.47
C ILE A 346 32.54 17.50 11.64
N ASP A 347 33.79 17.19 11.96
CA ASP A 347 34.58 17.99 12.89
C ASP A 347 34.90 19.35 12.27
N ASP A 348 34.31 20.42 12.80
CA ASP A 348 34.50 21.78 12.27
C ASP A 348 35.93 22.32 12.47
N SER A 349 36.70 21.74 13.40
CA SER A 349 38.05 22.17 13.73
C SER A 349 39.04 21.90 12.59
N VAL A 350 38.71 20.98 11.68
CA VAL A 350 39.47 20.73 10.45
C VAL A 350 39.56 21.98 9.56
N PHE A 351 38.64 22.94 9.73
CA PHE A 351 38.59 24.21 8.99
C PHE A 351 39.10 25.41 9.77
N SER A 352 39.94 25.20 10.78
CA SER A 352 40.54 26.29 11.58
C SER A 352 41.27 27.35 10.73
N GLY A 353 41.80 27.00 9.56
CA GLY A 353 42.43 27.94 8.61
C GLY A 353 41.50 29.02 8.05
N ILE A 354 40.19 28.77 8.09
CA ILE A 354 39.13 29.73 7.74
C ILE A 354 38.28 30.09 8.96
N GLY A 355 38.82 29.94 10.17
CA GLY A 355 38.16 30.28 11.42
C GLY A 355 37.11 29.27 11.89
N GLY A 356 37.07 28.07 11.32
CA GLY A 356 36.05 27.06 11.63
C GLY A 356 34.73 27.29 10.90
N MET A 357 33.69 26.56 11.30
CA MET A 357 32.35 26.61 10.72
C MET A 357 31.35 27.22 11.71
N VAL A 358 30.27 27.78 11.17
CA VAL A 358 29.11 28.23 11.94
C VAL A 358 27.85 27.78 11.23
N GLU A 359 26.83 27.45 12.01
CA GLU A 359 25.52 27.08 11.51
C GLU A 359 24.88 28.26 10.75
N SER A 360 24.43 27.97 9.55
CA SER A 360 23.76 28.91 8.64
C SER A 360 22.28 28.59 8.47
N SER A 361 21.91 27.32 8.67
CA SER A 361 20.54 26.81 8.78
C SER A 361 20.59 25.63 9.74
N ALA A 362 19.72 25.59 10.74
CA ALA A 362 19.65 24.45 11.65
C ALA A 362 18.93 23.29 10.97
N ALA A 363 19.42 22.07 11.17
CA ALA A 363 18.56 20.90 10.99
C ALA A 363 17.42 21.02 12.00
N ARG A 364 16.20 20.69 11.58
CA ARG A 364 15.03 20.67 12.46
C ARG A 364 14.06 19.62 11.96
N ASN A 365 13.42 18.92 12.87
CA ASN A 365 12.26 18.07 12.57
C ASN A 365 11.03 18.93 12.31
N ALA A 366 10.06 18.41 11.56
CA ALA A 366 8.74 19.02 11.51
C ALA A 366 8.02 18.74 12.82
N GLU A 367 7.20 19.69 13.26
CA GLU A 367 6.49 19.61 14.53
C GLU A 367 5.05 20.06 14.35
N ILE A 368 4.12 19.26 14.87
CA ILE A 368 2.71 19.60 14.99
C ILE A 368 2.28 19.48 16.45
N THR A 369 1.36 20.35 16.87
CA THR A 369 0.72 20.24 18.19
C THR A 369 -0.71 19.78 18.00
N ILE A 370 -1.05 18.64 18.59
CA ILE A 370 -2.40 18.07 18.58
C ILE A 370 -3.19 18.61 19.76
N GLY A 371 -4.44 19.02 19.51
CA GLY A 371 -5.35 19.53 20.53
C GLY A 371 -5.19 21.03 20.84
N SER A 372 -5.62 21.43 22.04
CA SER A 372 -5.52 22.81 22.54
C SER A 372 -5.57 22.85 24.07
N GLY A 373 -4.94 23.86 24.68
CA GLY A 373 -4.94 24.03 26.14
C GLY A 373 -3.89 23.16 26.84
N ALA A 374 -4.05 22.95 28.16
CA ALA A 374 -3.07 22.28 29.01
C ALA A 374 -2.84 20.78 28.70
N GLY A 375 -3.71 20.16 27.89
CA GLY A 375 -3.58 18.77 27.45
C GLY A 375 -3.15 18.61 25.98
N ALA A 376 -2.69 19.68 25.34
CA ALA A 376 -2.12 19.58 24.00
C ALA A 376 -0.73 18.91 24.06
N TYR A 377 -0.39 18.13 23.04
CA TYR A 377 0.88 17.43 22.97
C TYR A 377 1.50 17.56 21.57
N GLN A 378 2.83 17.52 21.51
CA GLN A 378 3.60 17.67 20.29
C GLN A 378 3.87 16.32 19.65
N VAL A 379 3.89 16.29 18.32
CA VAL A 379 4.32 15.15 17.51
C VAL A 379 5.38 15.66 16.54
N GLU A 380 6.50 14.96 16.50
CA GLU A 380 7.62 15.28 15.61
C GLU A 380 7.74 14.28 14.47
N ALA A 381 8.27 14.74 13.34
CA ALA A 381 8.68 13.90 12.23
C ALA A 381 10.00 14.41 11.63
N SER A 382 10.88 13.50 11.22
CA SER A 382 12.16 13.86 10.59
C SER A 382 11.96 14.60 9.25
N GLY A 383 10.86 14.34 8.55
CA GLY A 383 10.43 15.08 7.38
C GLY A 383 9.15 15.89 7.60
N ASN A 384 8.61 16.47 6.53
CA ASN A 384 7.32 17.17 6.59
C ASN A 384 6.11 16.22 6.51
N THR A 385 6.35 14.91 6.60
CA THR A 385 5.31 13.88 6.52
C THR A 385 5.21 13.19 7.87
N PHE A 386 4.03 13.24 8.46
CA PHE A 386 3.67 12.55 9.68
C PHE A 386 2.85 11.32 9.29
N SER A 387 3.49 10.17 9.33
CA SER A 387 2.88 8.88 9.02
C SER A 387 2.14 8.35 10.25
N GLU A 388 0.97 7.76 10.03
CA GLU A 388 0.19 7.05 11.06
C GLU A 388 -0.08 7.88 12.33
N VAL A 389 -0.26 9.20 12.18
CA VAL A 389 -0.68 10.07 13.30
C VAL A 389 -1.98 9.56 13.92
N VAL A 390 -2.82 8.97 13.08
CA VAL A 390 -3.89 8.05 13.42
C VAL A 390 -3.72 6.85 12.47
N PRO A 391 -4.05 5.60 12.88
CA PRO A 391 -3.96 4.45 11.99
C PRO A 391 -4.61 4.70 10.63
N GLY A 392 -3.84 4.55 9.56
CA GLY A 392 -4.27 4.77 8.18
C GLY A 392 -4.36 6.23 7.72
N VAL A 393 -3.93 7.21 8.51
CA VAL A 393 -3.86 8.63 8.11
C VAL A 393 -2.42 9.12 8.06
N THR A 394 -2.02 9.61 6.89
CA THR A 394 -0.75 10.32 6.69
C THR A 394 -1.02 11.79 6.45
N LEU A 395 -0.33 12.66 7.20
CA LEU A 395 -0.40 14.11 7.05
C LEU A 395 0.90 14.62 6.43
N THR A 396 0.80 15.53 5.46
CA THR A 396 1.95 16.22 4.88
C THR A 396 1.81 17.71 5.13
N ALA A 397 2.66 18.25 6.00
CA ALA A 397 2.76 19.67 6.27
C ALA A 397 3.46 20.39 5.10
N LYS A 398 2.92 21.55 4.74
CA LYS A 398 3.42 22.38 3.63
C LYS A 398 3.79 23.78 4.11
N GLU A 399 3.06 24.29 5.09
CA GLU A 399 3.28 25.62 5.67
C GLU A 399 3.00 25.60 7.18
N VAL A 400 3.72 26.44 7.93
CA VAL A 400 3.45 26.70 9.34
C VAL A 400 2.08 27.38 9.48
N SER A 401 1.28 26.95 10.47
CA SER A 401 -0.05 27.49 10.72
C SER A 401 -0.30 27.60 12.22
N THR A 402 -0.48 28.84 12.68
CA THR A 402 -0.87 29.14 14.07
C THR A 402 -2.37 29.03 14.32
N THR A 403 -3.17 28.90 13.25
CA THR A 403 -4.59 28.59 13.33
C THR A 403 -4.80 27.08 13.32
N GLN A 404 -5.74 26.59 14.11
CA GLN A 404 -6.06 25.17 14.20
C GLN A 404 -6.59 24.63 12.86
N ILE A 405 -5.94 23.59 12.37
CA ILE A 405 -6.33 22.81 11.19
C ILE A 405 -7.07 21.58 11.67
N THR A 406 -8.18 21.24 11.04
CA THR A 406 -8.92 20.01 11.31
C THR A 406 -8.88 19.12 10.09
N VAL A 407 -8.47 17.88 10.30
CA VAL A 407 -8.55 16.79 9.34
C VAL A 407 -9.68 15.87 9.79
N SER A 408 -10.66 15.67 8.93
CA SER A 408 -11.80 14.79 9.21
C SER A 408 -11.81 13.63 8.22
N VAL A 409 -11.78 12.41 8.76
CA VAL A 409 -11.95 11.16 8.02
C VAL A 409 -13.39 10.73 8.15
N ALA A 410 -14.05 10.53 7.01
CA ALA A 410 -15.43 10.08 6.94
C ALA A 410 -15.61 9.09 5.79
N ARG A 411 -16.75 8.38 5.78
CA ARG A 411 -17.15 7.56 4.64
C ARG A 411 -17.36 8.42 3.40
N ASP A 412 -16.90 7.92 2.26
CA ASP A 412 -17.04 8.58 0.96
C ASP A 412 -18.27 8.05 0.21
N ASP A 413 -19.43 8.22 0.83
CA ASP A 413 -20.71 7.80 0.26
C ASP A 413 -21.08 8.61 -1.00
N ALA A 414 -20.51 9.81 -1.16
CA ALA A 414 -20.67 10.64 -2.35
C ALA A 414 -20.05 9.98 -3.59
N THR A 415 -18.80 9.49 -3.49
CA THR A 415 -18.17 8.81 -4.63
C THR A 415 -18.86 7.46 -4.91
N ILE A 416 -19.41 6.79 -3.90
CA ILE A 416 -20.25 5.60 -4.10
C ILE A 416 -21.51 5.95 -4.90
N ALA A 417 -22.22 7.01 -4.52
CA ALA A 417 -23.39 7.48 -5.24
C ALA A 417 -23.05 7.93 -6.67
N ASP A 418 -21.85 8.45 -6.93
CA ASP A 418 -21.37 8.77 -8.29
C ASP A 418 -21.16 7.50 -9.13
N ASP A 419 -20.56 6.45 -8.56
CA ASP A 419 -20.42 5.17 -9.25
C ASP A 419 -21.79 4.55 -9.58
N VAL A 420 -22.79 4.65 -8.69
CA VAL A 420 -24.16 4.22 -8.95
C VAL A 420 -24.79 5.05 -10.08
N SER A 421 -24.65 6.37 -10.05
CA SER A 421 -25.11 7.26 -11.12
C SER A 421 -24.50 6.90 -12.49
N ASN A 422 -23.20 6.58 -12.51
CA ASN A 422 -22.50 6.14 -13.72
C ASN A 422 -23.00 4.78 -14.22
N MET A 423 -23.30 3.85 -13.33
CA MET A 423 -23.92 2.56 -13.65
C MET A 423 -25.30 2.76 -14.30
N ILE A 424 -26.15 3.60 -13.70
CA ILE A 424 -27.51 3.91 -14.21
C ILE A 424 -27.45 4.65 -15.55
N SER A 425 -26.52 5.58 -15.72
CA SER A 425 -26.30 6.27 -17.00
C SER A 425 -25.88 5.29 -18.10
N SER A 426 -24.99 4.35 -17.79
CA SER A 426 -24.49 3.36 -18.75
C SER A 426 -25.57 2.39 -19.24
N ILE A 427 -26.49 1.93 -18.37
CA ILE A 427 -27.64 1.12 -18.80
C ILE A 427 -28.63 1.92 -19.64
N ASN A 428 -28.93 3.16 -19.27
CA ASN A 428 -29.83 4.02 -20.05
C ASN A 428 -29.26 4.26 -21.46
N ASP A 429 -27.96 4.49 -21.57
CA ASP A 429 -27.25 4.63 -22.83
C ASP A 429 -27.26 3.35 -23.68
N LEU A 430 -27.20 2.18 -23.04
CA LEU A 430 -27.34 0.88 -23.69
C LEU A 430 -28.77 0.66 -24.20
N LEU A 431 -29.77 0.84 -23.34
CA LEU A 431 -31.18 0.64 -23.65
C LEU A 431 -31.66 1.61 -24.74
N ALA A 432 -31.23 2.88 -24.69
CA ALA A 432 -31.53 3.86 -25.72
C ALA A 432 -30.97 3.45 -27.08
N ASP A 433 -29.72 2.99 -27.15
CA ASP A 433 -29.14 2.53 -28.41
C ASP A 433 -29.81 1.25 -28.92
N ILE A 434 -30.07 0.26 -28.06
CA ILE A 434 -30.82 -0.94 -28.45
C ILE A 434 -32.19 -0.57 -29.01
N LYS A 435 -32.91 0.36 -28.38
CA LYS A 435 -34.21 0.85 -28.84
C LYS A 435 -34.12 1.48 -30.22
N VAL A 436 -33.08 2.28 -30.49
CA VAL A 436 -32.81 2.88 -31.81
C VAL A 436 -32.47 1.81 -32.85
N GLN A 437 -31.57 0.87 -32.52
CA GLN A 437 -31.12 -0.15 -33.47
C GLN A 437 -32.19 -1.20 -33.79
N THR A 438 -33.12 -1.49 -32.87
CA THR A 438 -34.16 -2.52 -33.05
C THR A 438 -35.51 -1.98 -33.50
N ARG A 439 -35.68 -0.65 -33.59
CA ARG A 439 -36.93 0.00 -33.99
C ARG A 439 -37.36 -0.43 -35.38
N THR A 440 -38.65 -0.77 -35.50
CA THR A 440 -39.32 -1.01 -36.79
C THR A 440 -40.35 0.10 -36.99
N ASP A 441 -40.12 1.02 -37.92
CA ASP A 441 -41.11 2.05 -38.28
C ASP A 441 -41.78 1.67 -39.62
N PRO A 442 -43.03 1.18 -39.59
CA PRO A 442 -43.75 0.79 -40.80
C PRO A 442 -44.24 1.99 -41.64
N THR A 443 -44.16 3.22 -41.12
CA THR A 443 -44.71 4.45 -41.71
C THR A 443 -43.64 5.38 -42.29
N ALA A 444 -42.48 5.50 -41.64
CA ALA A 444 -41.40 6.40 -42.05
C ALA A 444 -40.35 5.76 -42.97
N GLY A 445 -40.44 4.46 -43.26
CA GLY A 445 -39.48 3.73 -44.09
C GLY A 445 -38.06 3.63 -43.51
N THR A 446 -37.87 3.99 -42.23
CA THR A 446 -36.57 3.96 -41.53
C THR A 446 -36.62 2.93 -40.41
N SER A 447 -36.07 1.75 -40.68
CA SER A 447 -35.84 0.70 -39.68
C SER A 447 -34.42 0.80 -39.14
N GLY A 448 -34.23 0.50 -37.85
CA GLY A 448 -32.89 0.41 -37.26
C GLY A 448 -32.07 -0.74 -37.87
N ALA A 449 -30.74 -0.69 -37.72
CA ALA A 449 -29.82 -1.67 -38.29
C ALA A 449 -30.10 -3.13 -37.88
N LEU A 450 -30.74 -3.31 -36.72
CA LEU A 450 -31.06 -4.59 -36.09
C LEU A 450 -32.57 -4.79 -35.98
N ALA A 451 -33.35 -4.13 -36.83
CA ALA A 451 -34.80 -4.28 -36.86
C ALA A 451 -35.19 -5.77 -37.05
N GLY A 452 -36.05 -6.27 -36.17
CA GLY A 452 -36.47 -7.67 -36.18
C GLY A 452 -35.53 -8.65 -35.47
N ASN A 453 -34.36 -8.21 -34.98
CA ASN A 453 -33.47 -9.06 -34.19
C ASN A 453 -34.07 -9.31 -32.79
N ALA A 454 -34.57 -10.53 -32.56
CA ALA A 454 -35.20 -10.90 -31.30
C ALA A 454 -34.19 -11.05 -30.16
N THR A 455 -32.96 -11.49 -30.46
CA THR A 455 -31.90 -11.73 -29.48
C THR A 455 -31.46 -10.46 -28.78
N VAL A 456 -31.31 -9.36 -29.52
CA VAL A 456 -30.89 -8.05 -28.95
C VAL A 456 -32.01 -7.41 -28.11
N ARG A 457 -33.29 -7.69 -28.44
CA ARG A 457 -34.41 -7.26 -27.59
C ARG A 457 -34.49 -8.08 -26.30
N GLN A 458 -34.38 -9.40 -26.41
CA GLN A 458 -34.38 -10.29 -25.24
C GLN A 458 -33.22 -9.96 -24.29
N LEU A 459 -32.07 -9.54 -24.84
CA LEU A 459 -30.96 -9.00 -24.06
C LEU A 459 -31.36 -7.76 -23.26
N ALA A 460 -32.03 -6.78 -23.88
CA ALA A 460 -32.47 -5.57 -23.18
C ALA A 460 -33.44 -5.91 -22.05
N ASP A 461 -34.34 -6.86 -22.27
CA ASP A 461 -35.27 -7.36 -21.25
C ASP A 461 -34.50 -8.01 -20.09
N GLN A 462 -33.57 -8.93 -20.38
CA GLN A 462 -32.75 -9.61 -19.37
C GLN A 462 -31.92 -8.65 -18.52
N VAL A 463 -31.23 -7.69 -19.16
CA VAL A 463 -30.40 -6.70 -18.45
C VAL A 463 -31.26 -5.76 -17.63
N GLY A 464 -32.39 -5.29 -18.19
CA GLY A 464 -33.32 -4.46 -17.45
C GLY A 464 -33.89 -5.20 -16.23
N ASP A 465 -34.27 -6.46 -16.37
CA ASP A 465 -34.89 -7.23 -15.29
C ASP A 465 -33.87 -7.54 -14.19
N ALA A 466 -32.59 -7.70 -14.55
CA ALA A 466 -31.48 -7.85 -13.62
C ALA A 466 -31.19 -6.59 -12.80
N LEU A 467 -31.58 -5.40 -13.26
CA LEU A 467 -31.49 -4.18 -12.44
C LEU A 467 -32.75 -3.98 -11.59
N GLY A 468 -33.94 -4.32 -12.12
CA GLY A 468 -35.22 -4.01 -11.47
C GLY A 468 -35.78 -5.06 -10.51
N SER A 469 -35.22 -6.27 -10.48
CA SER A 469 -35.76 -7.36 -9.65
C SER A 469 -35.16 -7.39 -8.25
N GLN A 470 -35.97 -7.85 -7.30
CA GLN A 470 -35.60 -8.04 -5.89
C GLN A 470 -34.38 -8.96 -5.74
N VAL A 471 -33.51 -8.64 -4.78
CA VAL A 471 -32.42 -9.50 -4.32
C VAL A 471 -32.92 -10.32 -3.13
N ASN A 472 -33.05 -11.63 -3.32
CA ASN A 472 -33.57 -12.53 -2.30
C ASN A 472 -32.58 -12.68 -1.13
N GLY A 473 -33.10 -12.94 0.08
CA GLY A 473 -32.26 -13.17 1.27
C GLY A 473 -31.81 -11.89 2.00
N LEU A 474 -32.22 -10.70 1.53
CA LEU A 474 -31.92 -9.42 2.17
C LEU A 474 -33.18 -8.77 2.78
N THR A 475 -32.99 -7.94 3.80
CA THR A 475 -34.03 -7.07 4.35
C THR A 475 -34.31 -5.89 3.42
N THR A 476 -33.25 -5.14 3.08
CA THR A 476 -33.24 -4.17 1.98
C THR A 476 -32.96 -4.94 0.70
N SER A 477 -34.00 -5.14 -0.10
CA SER A 477 -33.97 -6.12 -1.20
C SER A 477 -34.43 -5.54 -2.53
N LEU A 478 -34.99 -4.34 -2.55
CA LEU A 478 -35.46 -3.70 -3.78
C LEU A 478 -34.54 -2.55 -4.18
N PRO A 479 -34.27 -2.36 -5.49
CA PRO A 479 -33.58 -1.18 -6.00
C PRO A 479 -34.27 0.14 -5.62
N SER A 480 -35.59 0.13 -5.48
CA SER A 480 -36.38 1.28 -5.05
C SER A 480 -36.08 1.71 -3.61
N ASP A 481 -35.63 0.78 -2.75
CA ASP A 481 -35.27 1.10 -1.35
C ASP A 481 -34.06 2.04 -1.28
N VAL A 482 -33.27 2.11 -2.36
CA VAL A 482 -32.07 2.95 -2.50
C VAL A 482 -32.21 3.99 -3.61
N GLY A 483 -33.45 4.32 -4.01
CA GLY A 483 -33.72 5.41 -4.95
C GLY A 483 -33.52 5.07 -6.44
N ILE A 484 -33.49 3.78 -6.81
CA ILE A 484 -33.46 3.37 -8.23
C ILE A 484 -34.87 2.97 -8.66
N GLU A 485 -35.44 3.70 -9.62
CA GLU A 485 -36.77 3.44 -10.17
C GLU A 485 -36.72 3.10 -11.65
N ARG A 486 -37.67 2.27 -12.11
CA ARG A 486 -37.88 1.99 -13.55
C ARG A 486 -39.05 2.81 -14.08
N ASP A 487 -38.79 3.60 -15.10
CA ASP A 487 -39.78 4.42 -15.79
C ASP A 487 -40.66 3.61 -16.75
N ARG A 488 -41.81 4.21 -17.13
CA ARG A 488 -42.78 3.60 -18.07
C ARG A 488 -42.20 3.33 -19.46
N ASP A 489 -41.13 4.02 -19.83
CA ASP A 489 -40.48 3.87 -21.13
C ASP A 489 -39.35 2.83 -21.14
N GLY A 490 -39.10 2.19 -19.99
CA GLY A 490 -38.08 1.17 -19.76
C GLY A 490 -36.73 1.71 -19.29
N SER A 491 -36.56 3.04 -19.18
CA SER A 491 -35.35 3.64 -18.60
C SER A 491 -35.34 3.57 -17.07
N PHE A 492 -34.18 3.87 -16.47
CA PHE A 492 -34.00 3.89 -15.02
C PHE A 492 -33.64 5.29 -14.54
N THR A 493 -34.26 5.71 -13.43
CA THR A 493 -33.93 6.96 -12.74
C THR A 493 -33.21 6.66 -11.44
N PHE A 494 -32.33 7.56 -11.05
CA PHE A 494 -31.56 7.48 -9.80
C PHE A 494 -31.78 8.74 -8.98
N ASP A 495 -32.40 8.58 -7.81
CA ASP A 495 -32.49 9.62 -6.81
C ASP A 495 -31.28 9.53 -5.87
N ARG A 496 -30.33 10.44 -6.10
CA ARG A 496 -29.08 10.51 -5.34
C ARG A 496 -29.33 10.79 -3.86
N ASP A 497 -30.30 11.63 -3.51
CA ASP A 497 -30.54 12.04 -2.13
C ASP A 497 -31.16 10.88 -1.33
N VAL A 498 -32.06 10.11 -1.95
CA VAL A 498 -32.61 8.87 -1.37
C VAL A 498 -31.52 7.83 -1.16
N PHE A 499 -30.62 7.66 -2.14
CA PHE A 499 -29.49 6.75 -1.99
C PHE A 499 -28.55 7.14 -0.84
N LEU A 500 -28.19 8.43 -0.77
CA LEU A 500 -27.33 8.95 0.31
C LEU A 500 -27.98 8.78 1.69
N ALA A 501 -29.30 8.92 1.79
CA ALA A 501 -30.03 8.64 3.02
C ALA A 501 -29.99 7.14 3.38
N ALA A 502 -30.21 6.25 2.40
CA ALA A 502 -30.22 4.81 2.63
C ALA A 502 -28.85 4.26 3.03
N ILE A 503 -27.77 4.69 2.37
CA ILE A 503 -26.40 4.25 2.70
C ILE A 503 -25.92 4.80 4.04
N ALA A 504 -26.37 6.00 4.44
CA ALA A 504 -26.04 6.54 5.75
C ALA A 504 -26.74 5.80 6.90
N GLU A 505 -27.95 5.26 6.67
CA GLU A 505 -28.72 4.50 7.66
C GLU A 505 -28.16 3.08 7.87
N ASP A 506 -27.91 2.34 6.79
CA ASP A 506 -27.33 0.98 6.85
C ASP A 506 -26.38 0.72 5.65
N PRO A 507 -25.09 1.11 5.78
CA PRO A 507 -24.11 0.91 4.73
C PRO A 507 -23.94 -0.56 4.33
N SER A 508 -24.03 -1.47 5.30
CA SER A 508 -23.86 -2.90 5.05
C SER A 508 -25.03 -3.49 4.27
N ALA A 509 -26.26 -3.05 4.54
CA ALA A 509 -27.41 -3.45 3.74
C ALA A 509 -27.31 -2.95 2.29
N VAL A 510 -26.92 -1.69 2.08
CA VAL A 510 -26.69 -1.16 0.73
C VAL A 510 -25.55 -1.91 0.03
N ALA A 511 -24.43 -2.16 0.71
CA ALA A 511 -23.31 -2.91 0.16
C ALA A 511 -23.73 -4.32 -0.29
N ARG A 512 -24.53 -5.03 0.52
CA ARG A 512 -25.07 -6.36 0.15
C ARG A 512 -26.08 -6.28 -0.99
N LEU A 513 -26.86 -5.20 -1.10
CA LEU A 513 -27.84 -5.03 -2.17
C LEU A 513 -27.16 -4.96 -3.55
N PHE A 514 -25.94 -4.41 -3.65
CA PHE A 514 -25.21 -4.30 -4.92
C PHE A 514 -24.15 -5.40 -5.10
N GLY A 515 -23.44 -5.73 -4.02
CA GLY A 515 -22.25 -6.57 -4.05
C GLY A 515 -22.53 -8.06 -4.16
N ARG A 516 -21.46 -8.83 -4.33
CA ARG A 516 -21.47 -10.30 -4.23
C ARG A 516 -21.75 -10.69 -2.79
N GLY A 517 -22.75 -11.55 -2.58
CA GLY A 517 -23.17 -11.99 -1.27
C GLY A 517 -23.68 -13.42 -1.34
N GLY A 518 -23.72 -14.07 -0.18
CA GLY A 518 -24.29 -15.38 -0.01
C GLY A 518 -24.95 -15.54 1.36
N THR A 519 -25.53 -16.70 1.60
CA THR A 519 -26.02 -17.09 2.92
C THR A 519 -24.92 -17.80 3.69
N ASP A 520 -24.82 -17.48 4.98
CA ASP A 520 -23.87 -18.14 5.87
C ASP A 520 -24.53 -19.39 6.48
N THR A 521 -23.85 -20.53 6.38
CA THR A 521 -24.24 -21.76 7.06
C THR A 521 -23.36 -21.99 8.28
N GLY A 522 -23.56 -21.19 9.35
CA GLY A 522 -23.00 -21.41 10.69
C GLY A 522 -21.48 -21.62 10.78
N ASP A 523 -21.01 -22.78 10.34
CA ASP A 523 -19.62 -23.22 10.27
C ASP A 523 -18.93 -22.91 8.91
N ALA A 524 -19.67 -22.54 7.87
CA ALA A 524 -19.16 -22.06 6.58
C ALA A 524 -19.81 -20.71 6.23
N VAL A 525 -18.98 -19.67 6.12
CA VAL A 525 -19.42 -18.29 5.88
C VAL A 525 -19.01 -17.88 4.46
N PHE A 526 -19.89 -17.21 3.73
CA PHE A 526 -19.54 -16.69 2.41
C PHE A 526 -18.40 -15.67 2.54
N ALA A 527 -17.31 -15.88 1.80
CA ALA A 527 -16.14 -15.00 1.87
C ALA A 527 -15.96 -14.19 0.58
N VAL A 528 -16.01 -14.85 -0.58
CA VAL A 528 -15.73 -14.23 -1.87
C VAL A 528 -16.41 -14.99 -2.99
N ALA A 529 -16.65 -14.33 -4.11
CA ALA A 529 -17.02 -14.93 -5.38
C ALA A 529 -16.35 -14.16 -6.51
N ASP A 530 -16.12 -14.81 -7.64
CA ASP A 530 -15.60 -14.20 -8.86
C ASP A 530 -16.73 -13.68 -9.76
N PRO A 531 -16.42 -12.84 -10.79
CA PRO A 531 -17.43 -12.33 -11.72
C PRO A 531 -18.17 -13.42 -12.51
N ASP A 532 -17.54 -14.58 -12.66
CA ASP A 532 -18.06 -15.74 -13.39
C ASP A 532 -18.77 -16.77 -12.50
N THR A 533 -18.69 -16.61 -11.17
CA THR A 533 -19.44 -17.47 -10.23
C THR A 533 -20.94 -17.26 -10.48
N MET A 534 -21.66 -18.34 -10.71
CA MET A 534 -23.09 -18.30 -11.01
C MET A 534 -23.92 -18.38 -9.74
N SER A 535 -25.06 -17.69 -9.69
CA SER A 535 -26.01 -17.84 -8.57
C SER A 535 -26.45 -19.30 -8.38
N GLY A 536 -26.48 -19.79 -7.14
CA GLY A 536 -26.77 -21.19 -6.85
C GLY A 536 -26.53 -21.58 -5.40
N THR A 537 -26.84 -22.83 -5.07
CA THR A 537 -26.65 -23.45 -3.75
C THR A 537 -25.54 -24.49 -3.87
N TYR A 538 -24.49 -24.36 -3.07
CA TYR A 538 -23.26 -25.15 -3.22
C TYR A 538 -22.88 -25.87 -1.92
N ALA A 539 -22.69 -27.18 -2.00
CA ALA A 539 -22.32 -28.01 -0.86
C ALA A 539 -20.86 -27.80 -0.45
N ILE A 540 -20.60 -27.66 0.85
CA ILE A 540 -19.28 -27.49 1.44
C ILE A 540 -18.91 -28.72 2.26
N ASP A 541 -17.75 -29.31 1.96
CA ASP A 541 -17.18 -30.44 2.70
C ASP A 541 -15.71 -30.15 3.05
N VAL A 542 -15.37 -30.23 4.33
CA VAL A 542 -14.03 -29.93 4.84
C VAL A 542 -13.35 -31.24 5.26
N THR A 543 -12.32 -31.64 4.54
CA THR A 543 -11.57 -32.88 4.81
C THR A 543 -10.52 -32.71 5.91
N THR A 544 -9.94 -31.51 6.04
CA THR A 544 -8.95 -31.17 7.06
C THR A 544 -9.23 -29.77 7.59
N ALA A 545 -9.40 -29.63 8.90
CA ALA A 545 -9.54 -28.33 9.55
C ALA A 545 -8.22 -27.55 9.55
N ALA A 546 -8.30 -26.23 9.51
CA ALA A 546 -7.11 -25.39 9.65
C ALA A 546 -6.53 -25.50 11.08
N SER A 547 -5.22 -25.31 11.24
CA SER A 547 -4.55 -25.20 12.54
C SER A 547 -3.50 -24.09 12.52
N ARG A 548 -3.23 -23.49 13.68
CA ARG A 548 -2.15 -22.52 13.87
C ARG A 548 -0.83 -23.26 14.17
N ALA A 549 0.29 -22.72 13.70
CA ALA A 549 1.59 -23.17 14.15
C ALA A 549 1.72 -22.93 15.67
N SER A 550 2.18 -23.92 16.42
CA SER A 550 2.39 -23.81 17.85
C SER A 550 3.60 -24.65 18.26
N SER A 551 4.42 -24.07 19.13
CA SER A 551 5.53 -24.79 19.74
C SER A 551 5.07 -25.77 20.81
N ALA A 552 5.96 -26.72 21.14
CA ALA A 552 5.91 -27.37 22.45
C ALA A 552 6.17 -26.36 23.59
N LEU A 553 5.94 -26.76 24.84
CA LEU A 553 6.28 -25.93 26.00
C LEU A 553 7.80 -25.69 26.03
N LEU A 554 8.21 -24.41 26.04
CA LEU A 554 9.62 -23.99 26.03
C LEU A 554 10.25 -24.08 27.43
N PHE A 555 9.46 -23.80 28.47
CA PHE A 555 9.84 -23.88 29.88
C PHE A 555 8.68 -24.41 30.71
N ASP A 556 8.97 -25.13 31.80
CA ASP A 556 7.97 -25.60 32.78
C ASP A 556 8.14 -24.80 34.08
N GLY A 557 7.34 -23.74 34.26
CA GLY A 557 7.37 -22.84 35.44
C GLY A 557 8.29 -21.63 35.31
N GLY A 558 9.23 -21.61 34.36
CA GLY A 558 10.21 -20.53 34.16
C GLY A 558 11.58 -21.05 33.75
N ALA A 559 12.55 -20.15 33.60
CA ALA A 559 13.90 -20.52 33.18
C ALA A 559 14.78 -20.91 34.37
N ALA A 560 15.14 -22.20 34.46
CA ALA A 560 16.04 -22.70 35.51
C ALA A 560 17.51 -22.31 35.30
N THR A 561 17.91 -22.06 34.06
CA THR A 561 19.24 -21.60 33.64
C THR A 561 19.08 -20.40 32.71
N ALA A 562 20.13 -19.60 32.55
CA ALA A 562 20.14 -18.59 31.50
C ALA A 562 20.01 -19.28 30.13
N SER A 563 19.23 -18.69 29.23
CA SER A 563 18.94 -19.22 27.90
C SER A 563 18.67 -18.07 26.93
N ARG A 564 18.78 -18.27 25.62
CA ARG A 564 18.30 -17.33 24.62
C ARG A 564 17.18 -17.97 23.80
N ILE A 565 16.08 -17.25 23.63
CA ILE A 565 14.98 -17.63 22.75
C ILE A 565 15.14 -16.85 21.46
N GLY A 566 15.43 -17.53 20.35
CA GLY A 566 15.36 -16.97 19.01
C GLY A 566 14.04 -17.35 18.34
N ILE A 567 13.40 -16.37 17.70
CA ILE A 567 12.20 -16.57 16.88
C ILE A 567 12.44 -15.95 15.50
N ARG A 568 12.12 -16.70 14.45
CA ARG A 568 12.30 -16.27 13.06
C ARG A 568 11.05 -16.53 12.24
N ILE A 569 10.65 -15.54 11.45
CA ILE A 569 9.65 -15.66 10.38
C ILE A 569 10.28 -15.10 9.11
N GLY A 570 10.48 -15.94 8.09
CA GLY A 570 11.20 -15.55 6.89
C GLY A 570 12.64 -15.08 7.19
N SER A 571 12.94 -13.80 6.89
CA SER A 571 14.25 -13.18 7.19
C SER A 571 14.28 -12.43 8.53
N THR A 572 13.13 -12.11 9.11
CA THR A 572 13.05 -11.33 10.34
C THR A 572 13.31 -12.24 11.53
N THR A 573 14.30 -11.89 12.34
CA THR A 573 14.71 -12.65 13.51
C THR A 573 14.71 -11.74 14.72
N THR A 574 14.12 -12.20 15.83
CA THR A 574 14.25 -11.56 17.14
C THR A 574 14.81 -12.55 18.15
N THR A 575 15.48 -12.03 19.17
CA THR A 575 16.04 -12.85 20.24
C THR A 575 15.76 -12.23 21.59
N LEU A 576 15.43 -13.05 22.57
CA LEU A 576 15.31 -12.66 23.98
C LEU A 576 16.32 -13.43 24.83
N ASP A 577 17.16 -12.70 25.57
CA ASP A 577 17.94 -13.27 26.65
C ASP A 577 17.09 -13.46 27.90
N VAL A 578 17.04 -14.70 28.36
CA VAL A 578 16.30 -15.13 29.54
C VAL A 578 17.29 -15.44 30.64
N GLN A 579 17.10 -14.81 31.80
CA GLN A 579 17.97 -15.01 32.96
C GLN A 579 17.50 -16.17 33.84
N ALA A 580 18.44 -16.83 34.52
CA ALA A 580 18.11 -17.89 35.47
C ALA A 580 17.21 -17.37 36.61
N GLY A 581 16.11 -18.06 36.88
CA GLY A 581 15.14 -17.70 37.91
C GLY A 581 13.95 -16.85 37.44
N GLN A 582 13.90 -16.43 36.17
CA GLN A 582 12.73 -15.73 35.63
C GLN A 582 11.51 -16.66 35.55
N SER A 583 10.36 -16.17 36.00
CA SER A 583 9.09 -16.91 35.90
C SER A 583 8.56 -16.94 34.47
N ALA A 584 7.75 -17.95 34.13
CA ALA A 584 7.12 -18.04 32.81
C ALA A 584 6.33 -16.77 32.43
N SER A 585 5.67 -16.13 33.41
CA SER A 585 4.93 -14.88 33.17
C SER A 585 5.83 -13.70 32.80
N GLN A 586 7.01 -13.57 33.43
CA GLN A 586 7.97 -12.52 33.10
C GLN A 586 8.57 -12.76 31.71
N ILE A 587 8.86 -14.02 31.38
CA ILE A 587 9.39 -14.38 30.06
C ILE A 587 8.35 -14.11 28.97
N VAL A 588 7.08 -14.47 29.18
CA VAL A 588 6.00 -14.19 28.22
C VAL A 588 5.82 -12.68 27.99
N GLN A 589 5.86 -11.87 29.04
CA GLN A 589 5.75 -10.41 28.90
C GLN A 589 6.90 -9.85 28.06
N ASN A 590 8.15 -10.16 28.44
CA ASN A 590 9.32 -9.67 27.72
C ASN A 590 9.36 -10.19 26.28
N LEU A 591 8.96 -11.44 26.06
CA LEU A 591 8.95 -12.06 24.74
C LEU A 591 7.90 -11.40 23.85
N ASN A 592 6.69 -11.15 24.36
CA ASN A 592 5.67 -10.42 23.60
C ASN A 592 6.07 -8.98 23.28
N THR A 593 6.83 -8.30 24.16
CA THR A 593 7.39 -6.98 23.85
C THR A 593 8.35 -7.05 22.67
N VAL A 594 9.36 -7.93 22.71
CA VAL A 594 10.35 -8.02 21.61
C VAL A 594 9.75 -8.59 20.31
N LEU A 595 8.68 -9.38 20.40
CA LEU A 595 7.91 -9.86 19.23
C LEU A 595 7.15 -8.71 18.56
N ALA A 596 6.49 -7.86 19.37
CA ALA A 596 5.76 -6.69 18.89
C ALA A 596 6.70 -5.64 18.28
N GLU A 597 7.84 -5.36 18.93
CA GLU A 597 8.88 -4.46 18.41
C GLU A 597 9.48 -4.97 17.09
N ALA A 598 9.64 -6.29 16.95
CA ALA A 598 10.12 -6.92 15.72
C ALA A 598 9.04 -7.04 14.64
N GLY A 599 7.78 -6.72 14.94
CA GLY A 599 6.65 -6.85 14.01
C GLY A 599 6.38 -8.29 13.56
N LEU A 600 6.61 -9.27 14.45
CA LEU A 600 6.38 -10.69 14.15
C LEU A 600 4.97 -11.12 14.60
N ASP A 601 4.19 -11.73 13.71
CA ASP A 601 2.80 -12.19 13.96
C ASP A 601 2.72 -13.51 14.75
N VAL A 602 3.40 -13.56 15.89
CA VAL A 602 3.40 -14.66 16.86
C VAL A 602 3.20 -14.10 18.26
N ILE A 603 2.62 -14.92 19.13
CA ILE A 603 2.41 -14.58 20.53
C ILE A 603 2.98 -15.66 21.44
N ALA A 604 3.61 -15.24 22.51
CA ALA A 604 3.94 -16.09 23.65
C ALA A 604 2.76 -16.12 24.62
N GLU A 605 2.39 -17.32 25.08
CA GLU A 605 1.29 -17.51 26.02
C GLU A 605 1.64 -18.56 27.09
N ILE A 606 0.96 -18.44 28.24
CA ILE A 606 1.05 -19.44 29.31
C ILE A 606 0.11 -20.60 28.98
N ASP A 607 0.64 -21.82 29.08
CA ASP A 607 -0.16 -23.05 28.99
C ASP A 607 0.17 -23.95 30.19
N GLY A 608 -0.78 -24.04 31.13
CA GLY A 608 -0.56 -24.67 32.43
C GLY A 608 0.49 -23.93 33.25
N THR A 609 1.57 -24.61 33.64
CA THR A 609 2.75 -24.03 34.32
C THR A 609 3.82 -23.55 33.35
N GLY A 610 3.75 -23.93 32.08
CA GLY A 610 4.76 -23.61 31.09
C GLY A 610 4.38 -22.45 30.18
N LEU A 611 5.30 -22.12 29.27
CA LEU A 611 5.04 -21.15 28.19
C LEU A 611 5.25 -21.78 26.83
N ARG A 612 4.44 -21.36 25.86
CA ARG A 612 4.57 -21.73 24.45
C ARG A 612 4.49 -20.51 23.56
N VAL A 613 4.95 -20.64 22.33
CA VAL A 613 4.78 -19.64 21.27
C VAL A 613 3.80 -20.21 20.25
N ARG A 614 2.88 -19.37 19.78
CA ARG A 614 1.85 -19.73 18.81
C ARG A 614 1.70 -18.61 17.80
N ALA A 615 1.47 -18.96 16.54
CA ALA A 615 1.19 -17.98 15.51
C ALA A 615 -0.15 -17.28 15.71
N ASP A 616 -0.27 -16.02 15.28
CA ASP A 616 -1.57 -15.38 15.18
C ASP A 616 -2.32 -15.78 13.90
N ASP A 617 -1.59 -16.04 12.82
CA ASP A 617 -2.16 -16.53 11.57
C ASP A 617 -2.47 -18.03 11.58
N TRP A 618 -3.50 -18.40 10.82
CA TRP A 618 -3.90 -19.78 10.59
C TRP A 618 -3.19 -20.37 9.38
N GLY A 619 -2.94 -21.67 9.43
CA GLY A 619 -2.35 -22.40 8.31
C GLY A 619 -0.89 -22.07 8.07
N SER A 620 -0.42 -22.25 6.84
CA SER A 620 1.02 -22.14 6.55
C SER A 620 1.55 -20.69 6.60
N ALA A 621 0.64 -19.70 6.57
CA ALA A 621 1.02 -18.29 6.72
C ALA A 621 1.59 -17.99 8.11
N GLY A 622 1.17 -18.74 9.13
CA GLY A 622 1.67 -18.63 10.50
C GLY A 622 2.93 -19.44 10.78
N ASP A 623 3.59 -20.01 9.78
CA ASP A 623 4.79 -20.83 10.00
C ASP A 623 5.92 -19.97 10.60
N PHE A 624 6.54 -20.46 11.68
CA PHE A 624 7.66 -19.79 12.35
C PHE A 624 8.71 -20.80 12.80
N GLU A 625 9.92 -20.32 13.06
CA GLU A 625 11.01 -21.17 13.54
C GLU A 625 11.50 -20.70 14.91
N LEU A 626 11.89 -21.67 15.74
CA LEU A 626 12.40 -21.45 17.08
C LEU A 626 13.84 -21.91 17.24
N ASN A 627 14.61 -21.18 18.02
CA ASN A 627 15.94 -21.58 18.41
C ASN A 627 16.13 -21.35 19.91
N LEU A 628 16.28 -22.44 20.66
CA LEU A 628 16.52 -22.40 22.11
C LEU A 628 17.97 -22.76 22.39
N ASP A 629 18.90 -21.91 21.97
CA ASP A 629 20.31 -22.07 22.34
C ASP A 629 20.65 -21.15 23.51
N VAL A 630 21.33 -21.71 24.51
CA VAL A 630 21.79 -20.96 25.68
C VAL A 630 22.82 -19.88 25.29
N LEU A 631 23.51 -20.00 24.14
CA LEU A 631 24.54 -19.03 23.69
C LEU A 631 24.65 -18.82 22.15
N GLY A 632 23.60 -19.08 21.37
CA GLY A 632 23.42 -18.46 20.04
C GLY A 632 23.93 -19.17 18.76
N VAL A 633 24.18 -20.48 18.77
CA VAL A 633 24.59 -21.30 17.59
C VAL A 633 23.66 -22.51 17.31
N GLY A 634 22.47 -22.56 17.91
CA GLY A 634 21.53 -23.69 17.79
C GLY A 634 20.85 -23.82 16.44
N THR A 635 20.17 -24.96 16.24
CA THR A 635 19.38 -25.25 15.02
C THR A 635 17.98 -24.64 15.15
N TRP A 636 17.49 -24.00 14.07
CA TRP A 636 16.14 -23.48 13.97
C TRP A 636 15.14 -24.62 13.74
N ASP A 637 14.18 -24.77 14.66
CA ASP A 637 13.13 -25.80 14.64
C ASP A 637 11.82 -25.21 14.10
N ALA A 638 11.35 -25.74 12.98
CA ALA A 638 10.18 -25.23 12.29
C ALA A 638 8.87 -25.67 12.95
N GLN A 639 7.99 -24.70 13.20
CA GLN A 639 6.62 -24.89 13.66
C GLN A 639 5.69 -24.53 12.51
N ALA A 640 4.84 -25.49 12.10
CA ALA A 640 3.98 -25.32 10.95
C ALA A 640 2.49 -25.36 11.31
N GLY A 641 1.71 -24.48 10.70
CA GLY A 641 0.24 -24.57 10.69
C GLY A 641 -0.26 -25.43 9.53
N THR A 642 -1.54 -25.79 9.55
CA THR A 642 -2.18 -26.51 8.43
C THR A 642 -3.30 -25.69 7.84
N ASP A 643 -3.30 -25.47 6.53
CA ASP A 643 -4.43 -24.84 5.85
C ASP A 643 -5.65 -25.76 5.82
N VAL A 644 -6.84 -25.17 5.74
CA VAL A 644 -8.07 -25.90 5.51
C VAL A 644 -8.00 -26.69 4.20
N GLN A 645 -8.52 -27.90 4.18
CA GLN A 645 -8.67 -28.67 2.93
C GLN A 645 -10.11 -29.12 2.80
N GLY A 646 -10.64 -29.11 1.58
CA GLY A 646 -12.04 -29.44 1.35
C GLY A 646 -12.46 -29.36 -0.10
N THR A 647 -13.75 -29.50 -0.31
CA THR A 647 -14.41 -29.38 -1.61
C THR A 647 -15.55 -28.37 -1.57
N ILE A 648 -15.77 -27.70 -2.69
CA ILE A 648 -16.93 -26.86 -2.97
C ILE A 648 -17.66 -27.49 -4.15
N ASP A 649 -18.93 -27.82 -3.98
CA ASP A 649 -19.75 -28.53 -4.97
C ASP A 649 -19.11 -29.84 -5.48
N GLY A 650 -18.39 -30.53 -4.59
CA GLY A 650 -17.67 -31.78 -4.89
C GLY A 650 -16.35 -31.62 -5.65
N PHE A 651 -15.92 -30.39 -5.95
CA PHE A 651 -14.62 -30.09 -6.56
C PHE A 651 -13.61 -29.67 -5.50
N ILE A 652 -12.35 -30.13 -5.63
CA ILE A 652 -11.27 -29.77 -4.71
C ILE A 652 -11.04 -28.26 -4.78
N ALA A 653 -11.12 -27.61 -3.61
CA ALA A 653 -10.87 -26.20 -3.45
C ALA A 653 -9.51 -25.97 -2.77
N ALA A 654 -8.87 -24.84 -3.08
CA ALA A 654 -7.59 -24.45 -2.50
C ALA A 654 -7.81 -23.81 -1.13
N GLY A 655 -7.08 -24.31 -0.12
CA GLY A 655 -7.07 -23.74 1.21
C GLY A 655 -5.98 -22.70 1.39
N SER A 656 -6.26 -21.66 2.15
CA SER A 656 -5.28 -20.72 2.71
C SER A 656 -5.77 -20.28 4.08
N GLY A 657 -5.06 -20.68 5.14
CA GLY A 657 -5.54 -20.57 6.52
C GLY A 657 -6.90 -21.23 6.67
N ARG A 658 -7.92 -20.44 7.03
CA ARG A 658 -9.31 -20.89 7.19
C ARG A 658 -10.17 -20.72 5.93
N ARG A 659 -9.62 -20.12 4.88
CA ARG A 659 -10.34 -19.81 3.65
C ARG A 659 -10.19 -20.94 2.65
N LEU A 660 -11.31 -21.39 2.10
CA LEU A 660 -11.39 -22.40 1.06
C LEU A 660 -11.94 -21.74 -0.22
N VAL A 661 -11.20 -21.77 -1.34
CA VAL A 661 -11.59 -21.13 -2.60
C VAL A 661 -11.53 -22.11 -3.76
N LEU A 662 -12.61 -22.21 -4.53
CA LEU A 662 -12.64 -23.00 -5.75
C LEU A 662 -11.99 -22.22 -6.89
N ALA A 663 -11.04 -22.84 -7.59
CA ALA A 663 -10.31 -22.18 -8.67
C ALA A 663 -11.26 -21.70 -9.79
N ALA A 664 -11.06 -20.47 -10.28
CA ALA A 664 -11.83 -19.85 -11.36
C ALA A 664 -11.80 -20.63 -12.69
N THR A 665 -10.78 -21.47 -12.89
CA THR A 665 -10.64 -22.31 -14.09
C THR A 665 -11.42 -23.63 -14.02
N THR A 666 -12.09 -23.90 -12.90
CA THR A 666 -12.87 -25.13 -12.72
C THR A 666 -14.09 -25.10 -13.62
N ASP A 667 -14.41 -26.23 -14.26
CA ASP A 667 -15.64 -26.39 -15.04
C ASP A 667 -16.84 -26.64 -14.11
N SER A 668 -17.18 -25.62 -13.32
CA SER A 668 -18.28 -25.64 -12.34
C SER A 668 -18.95 -24.26 -12.26
N PRO A 669 -20.27 -24.18 -12.06
CA PRO A 669 -20.97 -22.94 -11.73
C PRO A 669 -20.44 -22.25 -10.46
N ALA A 670 -19.82 -23.00 -9.55
CA ALA A 670 -19.23 -22.51 -8.31
C ALA A 670 -17.81 -21.93 -8.49
N ALA A 671 -17.26 -21.91 -9.71
CA ALA A 671 -15.88 -21.47 -9.94
C ALA A 671 -15.65 -20.06 -9.40
N GLY A 672 -14.58 -19.89 -8.61
CA GLY A 672 -14.24 -18.63 -7.93
C GLY A 672 -15.00 -18.35 -6.63
N LEU A 673 -15.91 -19.23 -6.22
CA LEU A 673 -16.55 -19.15 -4.90
C LEU A 673 -15.53 -19.49 -3.79
N GLY A 674 -15.55 -18.70 -2.73
CA GLY A 674 -14.78 -18.92 -1.53
C GLY A 674 -15.58 -18.77 -0.26
N VAL A 675 -15.26 -19.60 0.72
CA VAL A 675 -15.89 -19.65 2.04
C VAL A 675 -14.84 -19.63 3.14
N ASP A 676 -15.15 -18.95 4.24
CA ASP A 676 -14.34 -18.98 5.46
C ASP A 676 -14.94 -20.02 6.41
N ILE A 677 -14.12 -20.98 6.83
CA ILE A 677 -14.54 -22.12 7.66
C ILE A 677 -14.33 -21.79 9.14
N ALA A 678 -15.28 -22.17 10.00
CA ALA A 678 -15.18 -22.05 11.46
C ALA A 678 -13.98 -22.79 12.05
N ASP A 679 -13.53 -22.35 13.23
CA ASP A 679 -12.37 -22.94 13.92
C ASP A 679 -12.61 -24.43 14.27
N GLY A 680 -11.62 -25.26 13.94
CA GLY A 680 -11.60 -26.68 14.32
C GLY A 680 -12.64 -27.54 13.62
N VAL A 681 -13.36 -26.99 12.63
CA VAL A 681 -14.47 -27.69 11.98
C VAL A 681 -13.99 -28.52 10.80
N SER A 682 -14.48 -29.76 10.70
CA SER A 682 -14.31 -30.67 9.56
C SER A 682 -15.56 -31.53 9.36
N GLY A 683 -15.72 -32.07 8.15
CA GLY A 683 -16.88 -32.83 7.69
C GLY A 683 -17.79 -32.03 6.74
N VAL A 684 -18.98 -32.58 6.49
CA VAL A 684 -20.00 -31.96 5.64
C VAL A 684 -20.68 -30.82 6.39
N LEU A 685 -20.50 -29.58 5.92
CA LEU A 685 -20.95 -28.36 6.62
C LEU A 685 -22.30 -27.84 6.14
N GLY A 686 -22.86 -28.44 5.09
CA GLY A 686 -24.12 -28.02 4.48
C GLY A 686 -23.91 -27.21 3.22
N ASP A 687 -24.93 -26.44 2.84
CA ASP A 687 -24.98 -25.72 1.58
C ASP A 687 -24.88 -24.21 1.77
N VAL A 688 -23.99 -23.54 1.03
CA VAL A 688 -23.89 -22.08 0.96
C VAL A 688 -24.65 -21.60 -0.27
N ASP A 689 -25.61 -20.69 -0.10
CA ASP A 689 -26.28 -20.05 -1.24
C ASP A 689 -25.48 -18.83 -1.68
N TYR A 690 -25.06 -18.77 -2.93
CA TYR A 690 -24.55 -17.55 -3.54
C TYR A 690 -25.69 -16.79 -4.23
N VAL A 691 -25.98 -15.60 -3.71
CA VAL A 691 -27.03 -14.70 -4.21
C VAL A 691 -26.40 -13.35 -4.54
N PRO A 692 -26.01 -13.10 -5.80
CA PRO A 692 -25.40 -11.84 -6.18
C PRO A 692 -26.40 -10.67 -6.05
N GLY A 693 -25.93 -9.55 -5.51
CA GLY A 693 -26.65 -8.29 -5.52
C GLY A 693 -26.80 -7.71 -6.94
N ILE A 694 -27.43 -6.54 -7.03
CA ILE A 694 -27.79 -5.86 -8.29
C ILE A 694 -26.57 -5.75 -9.23
N ALA A 695 -25.47 -5.17 -8.76
CA ALA A 695 -24.30 -4.92 -9.59
C ALA A 695 -23.55 -6.22 -9.92
N ALA A 696 -23.42 -7.13 -8.97
CA ALA A 696 -22.83 -8.44 -9.18
C ALA A 696 -23.60 -9.26 -10.23
N ARG A 697 -24.94 -9.28 -10.16
CA ARG A 697 -25.82 -9.96 -11.12
C ARG A 697 -25.70 -9.38 -12.53
N ILE A 698 -25.55 -8.06 -12.63
CA ILE A 698 -25.29 -7.40 -13.92
C ILE A 698 -23.94 -7.86 -14.49
N VAL A 699 -22.89 -7.91 -13.66
CA VAL A 699 -21.57 -8.39 -14.09
C VAL A 699 -21.64 -9.84 -14.57
N GLU A 700 -22.35 -10.72 -13.87
CA GLU A 700 -22.56 -12.13 -14.27
C GLU A 700 -23.24 -12.21 -15.66
N ILE A 701 -24.37 -11.53 -15.84
CA ILE A 701 -25.14 -11.56 -17.09
C ILE A 701 -24.34 -10.95 -18.24
N THR A 702 -23.75 -9.78 -18.05
CA THR A 702 -22.99 -9.08 -19.10
C THR A 702 -21.73 -9.85 -19.50
N SER A 703 -21.02 -10.46 -18.53
CA SER A 703 -19.88 -11.35 -18.81
C SER A 703 -20.32 -12.56 -19.64
N SER A 704 -21.50 -13.13 -19.35
CA SER A 704 -22.03 -14.25 -20.14
C SER A 704 -22.33 -13.88 -21.60
N LEU A 705 -22.72 -12.64 -21.86
CA LEU A 705 -23.11 -12.17 -23.18
C LEU A 705 -21.91 -11.79 -24.05
N THR A 706 -20.83 -11.28 -23.44
CA THR A 706 -19.62 -10.82 -24.13
C THR A 706 -18.48 -11.84 -24.10
N ARG A 707 -18.71 -13.01 -23.49
CA ARG A 707 -17.72 -14.11 -23.42
C ARG A 707 -17.23 -14.52 -24.81
N THR A 708 -15.91 -14.57 -24.97
CA THR A 708 -15.29 -15.03 -26.22
C THR A 708 -15.70 -16.47 -26.53
N GLY A 709 -16.12 -16.73 -27.77
CA GLY A 709 -16.46 -18.07 -28.27
C GLY A 709 -17.88 -18.56 -27.93
N THR A 710 -18.46 -18.17 -26.79
CA THR A 710 -19.79 -18.66 -26.35
C THR A 710 -20.83 -17.56 -26.14
N GLY A 711 -20.40 -16.31 -25.98
CA GLY A 711 -21.28 -15.19 -25.71
C GLY A 711 -22.17 -14.85 -26.89
N VAL A 712 -23.48 -14.72 -26.63
CA VAL A 712 -24.51 -14.51 -27.66
C VAL A 712 -24.23 -13.28 -28.54
N LEU A 713 -23.70 -12.20 -27.97
CA LEU A 713 -23.35 -11.00 -28.75
C LEU A 713 -22.12 -11.21 -29.63
N VAL A 714 -21.13 -11.96 -29.13
CA VAL A 714 -19.92 -12.31 -29.88
C VAL A 714 -20.30 -13.19 -31.06
N THR A 715 -21.07 -14.25 -30.82
CA THR A 715 -21.56 -15.15 -31.87
C THR A 715 -22.44 -14.43 -32.89
N ALA A 716 -23.32 -13.53 -32.45
CA ALA A 716 -24.16 -12.74 -33.35
C ALA A 716 -23.33 -11.84 -34.27
N LYS A 717 -22.27 -11.22 -33.75
CA LYS A 717 -21.36 -10.38 -34.53
C LYS A 717 -20.55 -11.22 -35.53
N GLU A 718 -19.97 -12.34 -35.09
CA GLU A 718 -19.23 -13.26 -35.96
C GLU A 718 -20.12 -13.78 -37.11
N PHE A 719 -21.39 -14.09 -36.82
CA PHE A 719 -22.34 -14.50 -37.85
C PHE A 719 -22.61 -13.40 -38.88
N ALA A 720 -22.74 -12.13 -38.43
CA ALA A 720 -22.88 -11.00 -39.34
C ALA A 720 -21.62 -10.79 -40.20
N GLU A 721 -20.43 -10.93 -39.61
CA GLU A 721 -19.13 -10.83 -40.30
C GLU A 721 -18.98 -11.91 -41.37
N ARG A 722 -19.30 -13.18 -41.08
CA ARG A 722 -19.29 -14.27 -42.07
C ARG A 722 -20.25 -14.00 -43.22
N ARG A 723 -21.41 -13.41 -42.96
CA ARG A 723 -22.39 -13.07 -44.00
C ARG A 723 -21.92 -11.93 -44.91
N ILE A 724 -21.13 -11.00 -44.38
CA ILE A 724 -20.48 -9.94 -45.19
C ILE A 724 -19.45 -10.55 -46.14
N GLU A 725 -18.69 -11.53 -45.65
CA GLU A 725 -17.71 -12.31 -46.44
C GLU A 725 -18.42 -13.11 -47.53
N ASP A 726 -19.45 -13.90 -47.19
CA ASP A 726 -20.25 -14.69 -48.15
C ASP A 726 -20.85 -13.83 -49.27
N PHE A 727 -21.33 -12.63 -48.94
CA PHE A 727 -21.83 -11.69 -49.95
C PHE A 727 -20.70 -11.08 -50.79
N GLY A 728 -19.53 -10.81 -50.20
CA GLY A 728 -18.34 -10.38 -50.91
C GLY A 728 -17.91 -11.38 -51.98
N ASP A 729 -17.82 -12.65 -51.60
CA ASP A 729 -17.48 -13.75 -52.51
C ASP A 729 -18.51 -13.93 -53.64
N GLN A 730 -19.79 -13.66 -53.37
CA GLN A 730 -20.84 -13.72 -54.40
C GLN A 730 -20.78 -12.52 -55.35
N ILE A 731 -20.46 -11.34 -54.83
CA ILE A 731 -20.27 -10.11 -55.61
C ILE A 731 -19.10 -10.30 -56.57
N GLU A 732 -17.95 -10.78 -56.08
CA GLU A 732 -16.75 -11.01 -56.90
C GLU A 732 -17.03 -12.02 -58.04
N ARG A 733 -17.60 -13.18 -57.71
CA ARG A 733 -17.97 -14.19 -58.72
C ARG A 733 -18.96 -13.67 -59.76
N LEU A 734 -19.88 -12.81 -59.36
CA LEU A 734 -20.87 -12.23 -60.27
C LEU A 734 -20.26 -11.14 -61.16
N ASP A 735 -19.39 -10.30 -60.60
CA ASP A 735 -18.66 -9.26 -61.32
C ASP A 735 -17.76 -9.88 -62.40
N ASP A 736 -16.97 -10.90 -62.06
CA ASP A 736 -16.15 -11.66 -63.01
C ASP A 736 -16.98 -12.21 -64.18
N ARG A 737 -18.15 -12.77 -63.87
CA ARG A 737 -19.06 -13.32 -64.88
C ARG A 737 -19.60 -12.23 -65.80
N LEU A 738 -19.96 -11.07 -65.25
CA LEU A 738 -20.44 -9.92 -66.03
C LEU A 738 -19.32 -9.36 -66.92
N ASN A 739 -18.10 -9.23 -66.40
CA ASN A 739 -16.91 -8.78 -67.14
C ASN A 739 -16.56 -9.73 -68.30
N LEU A 740 -16.58 -11.05 -68.05
CA LEU A 740 -16.35 -12.05 -69.09
C LEU A 740 -17.42 -11.99 -70.18
N ARG A 741 -18.68 -11.83 -69.78
CA ARG A 741 -19.79 -11.73 -70.72
C ARG A 741 -19.71 -10.47 -71.58
N GLU A 742 -19.40 -9.32 -70.98
CA GLU A 742 -19.17 -8.07 -71.72
C GLU A 742 -18.05 -8.23 -72.73
N THR A 743 -16.92 -8.81 -72.30
CA THR A 743 -15.77 -9.06 -73.16
C THR A 743 -16.15 -9.94 -74.35
N ASN A 744 -16.91 -11.02 -74.12
CA ASN A 744 -17.40 -11.89 -75.19
C ASN A 744 -18.37 -11.18 -76.14
N MET A 745 -19.30 -10.37 -75.62
CA MET A 745 -20.20 -9.56 -76.44
C MET A 745 -19.44 -8.55 -77.31
N ARG A 746 -18.41 -7.89 -76.74
CA ARG A 746 -17.53 -6.97 -77.49
C ARG A 746 -16.77 -7.70 -78.61
N ARG A 747 -16.22 -8.88 -78.34
CA ARG A 747 -15.56 -9.72 -79.37
C ARG A 747 -16.53 -10.16 -80.47
N GLN A 748 -17.72 -10.63 -80.11
CA GLN A 748 -18.76 -11.01 -81.09
C GLN A 748 -19.17 -9.82 -81.95
N TRP A 749 -19.35 -8.64 -81.36
CA TRP A 749 -19.67 -7.44 -82.10
C TRP A 749 -18.56 -7.02 -83.07
N ALA A 750 -17.30 -7.07 -82.63
CA ALA A 750 -16.15 -6.81 -83.50
C ALA A 750 -16.09 -7.82 -84.68
N SER A 751 -16.34 -9.10 -84.42
CA SER A 751 -16.42 -10.14 -85.46
C SER A 751 -17.58 -9.90 -86.43
N LEU A 752 -18.77 -9.52 -85.92
CA LEU A 752 -19.92 -9.18 -86.74
C LEU A 752 -19.64 -7.95 -87.62
N GLN A 753 -18.91 -6.95 -87.11
CA GLN A 753 -18.48 -5.80 -87.91
C GLN A 753 -17.53 -6.21 -89.02
N THR A 754 -16.57 -7.10 -88.74
CA THR A 754 -15.67 -7.63 -89.78
C THR A 754 -16.45 -8.44 -90.82
N LEU A 755 -17.40 -9.27 -90.39
CA LEU A 755 -18.24 -10.06 -91.29
C LEU A 755 -19.14 -9.17 -92.14
N LEU A 756 -19.73 -8.12 -91.55
CA LEU A 756 -20.54 -7.13 -92.26
C LEU A 756 -19.69 -6.35 -93.28
N ALA A 757 -18.50 -5.90 -92.89
CA ALA A 757 -17.57 -5.23 -93.80
C ALA A 757 -17.14 -6.17 -94.96
N GLY A 758 -16.94 -7.46 -94.67
CA GLY A 758 -16.67 -8.48 -95.68
C GLY A 758 -17.86 -8.72 -96.62
N LEU A 759 -19.08 -8.80 -96.09
CA LEU A 759 -20.31 -8.91 -96.88
C LEU A 759 -20.54 -7.66 -97.73
N GLN A 760 -20.23 -6.48 -97.21
CA GLN A 760 -20.33 -5.23 -97.94
C GLN A 760 -19.32 -5.18 -99.09
N THR A 761 -18.08 -5.63 -98.84
CA THR A 761 -17.05 -5.79 -99.88
C THR A 761 -17.47 -6.82 -100.93
N GLN A 762 -18.09 -7.95 -100.54
CA GLN A 762 -18.67 -8.91 -101.48
C GLN A 762 -19.84 -8.34 -102.28
N GLY A 763 -20.70 -7.54 -101.65
CA GLY A 763 -21.79 -6.82 -102.31
C GLY A 763 -21.27 -5.83 -103.34
N ASP A 764 -20.23 -5.06 -102.98
CA ASP A 764 -19.55 -4.13 -103.89
C ASP A 764 -18.86 -4.88 -105.05
N TRP A 765 -18.21 -6.03 -104.77
CA TRP A 765 -17.64 -6.89 -105.80
C TRP A 765 -18.71 -7.45 -106.75
N LEU A 766 -19.81 -8.00 -106.23
CA LEU A 766 -20.94 -8.51 -107.03
C LEU A 766 -21.58 -7.39 -107.85
N SER A 767 -21.73 -6.19 -107.29
CA SER A 767 -22.21 -5.00 -108.00
C SER A 767 -21.26 -4.61 -109.14
N SER A 768 -19.94 -4.67 -108.91
CA SER A 768 -18.94 -4.40 -109.95
C SER A 768 -18.96 -5.44 -111.08
N GLN A 769 -19.16 -6.72 -110.75
CA GLN A 769 -19.29 -7.81 -111.74
C GLN A 769 -20.59 -7.67 -112.55
N LEU A 770 -21.71 -7.36 -111.88
CA LEU A 770 -22.99 -7.10 -112.53
C LEU A 770 -22.94 -5.88 -113.45
N SER A 771 -22.23 -4.83 -113.04
CA SER A 771 -21.96 -3.65 -113.88
C SER A 771 -21.08 -3.98 -115.09
N SER A 772 -20.12 -4.91 -114.92
CA SER A 772 -19.30 -5.38 -116.06
C SER A 772 -20.08 -6.25 -117.03
N LEU A 773 -21.02 -7.07 -116.54
CA LEU A 773 -21.96 -7.84 -117.35
C LEU A 773 -22.99 -6.94 -118.07
N SER A 774 -23.51 -5.90 -117.42
CA SER A 774 -24.41 -4.93 -118.08
C SER A 774 -23.69 -4.12 -119.17
N ASN A 775 -22.42 -3.77 -118.96
CA ASN A 775 -21.61 -3.07 -119.97
C ASN A 775 -21.25 -3.98 -121.15
N ASN A 776 -21.09 -5.28 -120.95
CA ASN A 776 -20.89 -6.25 -122.04
C ASN A 776 -22.18 -6.56 -122.83
N TRP A 777 -23.36 -6.37 -122.25
CA TRP A 777 -24.65 -6.52 -122.96
C TRP A 777 -25.15 -5.24 -123.66
N ALA A 778 -24.63 -4.07 -123.31
CA ALA A 778 -24.94 -2.81 -123.99
C ALA A 778 -24.01 -2.49 -125.19
N GLY A 779 -23.05 -3.37 -125.49
CA GLY A 779 -22.01 -3.18 -126.50
C GLY A 779 -22.04 -4.14 -127.70
N ASN A 780 -23.20 -4.72 -128.04
CA ASN A 780 -23.38 -5.51 -129.26
C ASN A 780 -24.63 -5.07 -130.03
#